data_AF-A0A4Y2RIS8-F1
#
_entry.id   AF-A0A4Y2RIS8-F1
#
_cell.length_a   1.000
_cell.length_b   1.000
_cell.length_c   1.000
_cell.angle_alpha   90.00
_cell.angle_beta   90.00
_cell.angle_gamma   90.00
#
_symmetry.space_group_name_H-M   'P 1'
#
loop_
_entity.id
_entity.type
_entity.pdbx_description
1 polymer ?
#
loop_
_entity_poly.entity_id
_entity_poly.type
_entity_poly.pdbx_seq_one_letter_code
_entity_poly.pdbx_strand_id
1 'polypeptide(L)'
;MKSKRRCLEEISTDKPAETPCVSSVSYQTLKDSTLIGRRIIDIGYFFNRLREIDNHGPFNCSLSNMTIVSEVRKGLRIGIELKCNMCFITEIVWSENPDSDKMPINTAAVSGIMTIGGGYSNLEDILSALDIPSMTSHTFQKEHDRISAAWEETAAKEMHNAAMEEKRLAIEAGEIDADGIPLLTVVADGSWAKRSYRTNYSSLSGAAAIVGFRTKKVLYLGVRNRYCSVCFKASKLKISPKKHRCCKNWSGSSSGMEADIIKEGFQNSISMYGVKYAKLVADGDSNVYKMILDSRPYDELQVEKIECHNHLYRNFCNKLKDIVQDRKSGPIAHRKQLGKNILRMRRAVITATAFYAEYPSKDRAFDLQKCMTNIPYHTFGRHDQCIEPFCKKEERKEKDMVDDLRSSGLLFRIMAIMQNLSGHSKSLLFAANNNCVEQFNAIVAKFIGGKRVNFCLRNSYQARCNGAVISHNSKFLMSCVHKNMYNTSPGNCVKSLERKRQRERQQRKGKLQSLRHCRKTLFRDKACNKSYGPNAEKPDLLEQEFELKRQQLLSSLQLSSVEAAALERATTEQKSSQLWREERRKRLTASDFGVVCCRKESTGCQNIVKNKLYSHFLSAAMKYGQDNEDNAVRSLQESVNLKVRRCGLFVNPNIGYLAASPDGLIDDDGIVEVKCPASCKDLTPDEAIRMKKFPFWKLGKDGNTIVNKNHKYYFQVQGQLHITQKNYCLFLMWTEKGQKIEKIIRDQLFWQQKMEKKLEFFYFECLLPELVDPRFPRSMDIRNPPAIVEAQKKKIRMRL
;
A
#
# COMPACT_ATOMS: atom_id res chain seq x y z
N MET A 1 -38.14 27.20 27.93
CA MET A 1 -39.00 27.95 26.98
C MET A 1 -39.43 27.00 25.86
N LYS A 2 -40.76 26.77 25.78
CA LYS A 2 -41.63 26.29 24.67
C LYS A 2 -40.92 25.79 23.39
N SER A 3 -41.27 24.69 22.72
CA SER A 3 -42.49 23.88 22.65
C SER A 3 -42.21 22.66 21.76
N LYS A 4 -42.61 21.45 22.17
CA LYS A 4 -43.43 20.50 21.38
C LYS A 4 -43.68 19.22 22.20
N ARG A 5 -44.92 19.08 22.67
CA ARG A 5 -45.55 17.90 23.28
C ARG A 5 -46.68 17.43 22.35
N ARG A 6 -47.00 16.13 22.46
CA ARG A 6 -48.25 15.41 22.09
C ARG A 6 -48.43 15.10 20.59
N CYS A 7 -48.91 13.92 20.16
CA CYS A 7 -49.75 12.91 20.84
C CYS A 7 -49.27 11.46 20.62
N LEU A 8 -49.45 10.64 21.66
CA LEU A 8 -49.64 9.18 21.67
C LEU A 8 -50.98 8.95 22.40
N GLU A 9 -51.84 8.08 21.87
CA GLU A 9 -52.93 7.32 22.54
C GLU A 9 -53.47 6.37 21.45
N GLU A 10 -53.13 5.08 21.48
CA GLU A 10 -53.84 3.95 22.12
C GLU A 10 -55.16 3.56 21.44
N ILE A 11 -55.18 2.40 20.75
CA ILE A 11 -56.27 1.40 20.83
C ILE A 11 -55.65 0.00 20.66
N SER A 12 -55.83 -0.83 21.70
CA SER A 12 -55.65 -2.27 21.73
C SER A 12 -57.02 -2.94 21.56
N THR A 13 -57.10 -4.08 20.86
CA THR A 13 -57.84 -5.29 21.30
C THR A 13 -57.68 -6.44 20.29
N ASP A 14 -57.49 -7.64 20.84
CA ASP A 14 -57.30 -8.93 20.18
C ASP A 14 -58.41 -9.37 19.22
N LYS A 15 -58.04 -10.16 18.19
CA LYS A 15 -58.82 -11.31 17.67
C LYS A 15 -57.96 -12.24 16.80
N PRO A 16 -58.31 -13.55 16.70
CA PRO A 16 -57.38 -14.66 16.51
C PRO A 16 -57.08 -15.02 15.05
N ALA A 17 -56.11 -15.93 14.90
CA ALA A 17 -55.49 -16.38 13.66
C ALA A 17 -56.45 -17.02 12.64
N GLU A 18 -56.32 -16.59 11.38
CA GLU A 18 -56.76 -17.34 10.20
C GLU A 18 -55.59 -17.61 9.23
N THR A 19 -55.67 -18.79 8.64
CA THR A 19 -54.73 -19.51 7.76
C THR A 19 -54.24 -18.75 6.51
N PRO A 20 -53.04 -19.09 5.97
CA PRO A 20 -52.38 -18.31 4.94
C PRO A 20 -53.00 -18.53 3.55
N CYS A 21 -53.63 -17.49 3.01
CA CYS A 21 -54.04 -17.43 1.60
C CYS A 21 -52.84 -17.07 0.69
N VAL A 22 -52.75 -17.76 -0.45
CA VAL A 22 -51.75 -17.63 -1.51
C VAL A 22 -51.61 -16.17 -1.95
N SER A 23 -50.39 -15.64 -1.90
CA SER A 23 -50.11 -14.22 -2.17
C SER A 23 -50.44 -13.83 -3.62
N SER A 24 -51.51 -13.05 -3.78
CA SER A 24 -51.93 -12.38 -5.00
C SER A 24 -50.90 -11.36 -5.49
N VAL A 25 -50.57 -11.43 -6.79
CA VAL A 25 -49.83 -10.40 -7.52
C VAL A 25 -50.61 -9.10 -7.47
N SER A 26 -50.00 -7.98 -7.04
CA SER A 26 -50.68 -6.68 -7.00
C SER A 26 -50.77 -6.08 -8.41
N TYR A 27 -51.98 -6.00 -8.96
CA TYR A 27 -52.27 -5.32 -10.22
C TYR A 27 -52.73 -3.88 -9.95
N GLN A 28 -52.28 -2.92 -10.75
CA GLN A 28 -52.87 -1.58 -10.79
C GLN A 28 -53.75 -1.53 -12.04
N THR A 29 -55.07 -1.65 -11.85
CA THR A 29 -56.06 -1.43 -12.90
C THR A 29 -56.57 -0.01 -12.75
N LEU A 30 -56.28 0.86 -13.72
CA LEU A 30 -56.88 2.19 -13.78
C LEU A 30 -58.15 2.10 -14.64
N LYS A 31 -59.31 2.44 -14.06
CA LYS A 31 -60.58 2.55 -14.77
C LYS A 31 -60.80 4.01 -15.19
N ASP A 32 -61.02 4.20 -16.49
CA ASP A 32 -61.54 5.38 -17.18
C ASP A 32 -61.15 6.78 -16.66
N SER A 33 -60.14 7.37 -17.30
CA SER A 33 -60.05 8.79 -17.68
C SER A 33 -58.67 8.99 -18.32
N THR A 34 -58.64 9.05 -19.65
CA THR A 34 -57.49 9.38 -20.51
C THR A 34 -56.18 8.65 -20.15
N LEU A 35 -55.83 7.61 -20.92
CA LEU A 35 -54.45 7.09 -20.95
C LEU A 35 -53.49 8.24 -21.33
N ILE A 36 -52.89 8.87 -20.33
CA ILE A 36 -51.92 9.95 -20.50
C ILE A 36 -50.49 9.36 -20.48
N GLY A 37 -49.62 10.00 -21.24
CA GLY A 37 -48.20 9.69 -21.36
C GLY A 37 -47.86 8.65 -22.42
N ARG A 38 -46.59 8.27 -22.46
CA ARG A 38 -46.00 7.42 -23.50
C ARG A 38 -45.86 5.97 -23.02
N ARG A 39 -45.85 5.04 -23.97
CA ARG A 39 -45.65 3.60 -23.75
C ARG A 39 -44.66 3.05 -24.77
N ILE A 40 -44.00 1.95 -24.44
CA ILE A 40 -43.07 1.29 -25.34
C ILE A 40 -43.76 0.05 -25.92
N ILE A 41 -43.85 -0.01 -27.25
CA ILE A 41 -44.47 -1.12 -27.99
C ILE A 41 -43.48 -1.73 -28.99
N ASP A 42 -43.54 -3.06 -29.17
CA ASP A 42 -43.02 -3.73 -30.35
C ASP A 42 -44.01 -3.48 -31.50
N ILE A 43 -43.67 -2.52 -32.36
CA ILE A 43 -44.54 -2.03 -33.44
C ILE A 43 -45.07 -3.18 -34.30
N GLY A 44 -44.22 -4.15 -34.67
CA GLY A 44 -44.61 -5.23 -35.57
C GLY A 44 -45.64 -6.16 -34.93
N TYR A 45 -45.39 -6.56 -33.68
CA TYR A 45 -46.34 -7.40 -32.94
C TYR A 45 -47.64 -6.66 -32.63
N PHE A 46 -47.54 -5.44 -32.08
CA PHE A 46 -48.69 -4.66 -31.66
C PHE A 46 -49.64 -4.37 -32.82
N PHE A 47 -49.09 -3.95 -33.97
CA PHE A 47 -49.89 -3.68 -35.18
C PHE A 47 -50.54 -4.94 -35.74
N ASN A 48 -49.83 -6.08 -35.77
CA ASN A 48 -50.41 -7.34 -36.24
C ASN A 48 -51.56 -7.81 -35.33
N ARG A 49 -51.44 -7.67 -34.01
CA ARG A 49 -52.53 -7.97 -33.08
C ARG A 49 -53.75 -7.08 -33.29
N LEU A 50 -53.55 -5.79 -33.59
CA LEU A 50 -54.68 -4.92 -33.96
C LEU A 50 -55.36 -5.40 -35.24
N ARG A 51 -54.60 -5.79 -36.27
CA ARG A 51 -55.15 -6.35 -37.52
C ARG A 51 -55.93 -7.64 -37.31
N GLU A 52 -55.45 -8.53 -36.45
CA GLU A 52 -56.16 -9.78 -36.11
C GLU A 52 -57.51 -9.50 -35.43
N ILE A 53 -57.61 -8.38 -34.71
CA ILE A 53 -58.85 -7.93 -34.04
C ILE A 53 -59.76 -7.15 -34.99
N ASP A 54 -59.33 -6.75 -36.19
CA ASP A 54 -60.11 -5.87 -37.08
C ASP A 54 -61.37 -6.52 -37.70
N ASN A 55 -61.62 -7.81 -37.44
CA ASN A 55 -62.85 -8.52 -37.80
C ASN A 55 -63.27 -9.50 -36.68
N HIS A 56 -63.48 -8.97 -35.47
CA HIS A 56 -63.60 -9.76 -34.25
C HIS A 56 -65.01 -10.26 -33.94
N GLY A 57 -66.04 -9.97 -34.75
CA GLY A 57 -67.42 -10.34 -34.41
C GLY A 57 -68.37 -10.52 -35.59
N PRO A 58 -69.56 -11.10 -35.35
CA PRO A 58 -70.53 -11.47 -36.38
C PRO A 58 -71.24 -10.28 -37.05
N PHE A 59 -71.09 -9.06 -36.51
CA PHE A 59 -71.75 -7.84 -37.01
C PHE A 59 -70.85 -7.00 -37.93
N ASN A 60 -69.83 -7.60 -38.57
CA ASN A 60 -68.81 -6.86 -39.33
C ASN A 60 -68.13 -5.75 -38.50
N CYS A 61 -67.86 -6.02 -37.22
CA CYS A 61 -67.21 -5.07 -36.33
C CYS A 61 -65.73 -4.89 -36.68
N SER A 62 -65.28 -3.64 -36.73
CA SER A 62 -63.88 -3.27 -37.01
C SER A 62 -63.21 -2.60 -35.81
N LEU A 63 -61.91 -2.28 -35.93
CA LEU A 63 -61.18 -1.50 -34.92
C LEU A 63 -61.84 -0.14 -34.62
N SER A 64 -62.57 0.44 -35.56
CA SER A 64 -63.30 1.70 -35.35
C SER A 64 -64.39 1.60 -34.26
N ASN A 65 -64.88 0.37 -34.00
CA ASN A 65 -65.88 0.10 -32.97
C ASN A 65 -65.27 -0.24 -31.61
N MET A 66 -63.95 -0.31 -31.51
CA MET A 66 -63.23 -0.60 -30.26
C MET A 66 -62.95 0.67 -29.47
N THR A 67 -63.15 0.61 -28.15
CA THR A 67 -62.74 1.64 -27.20
C THR A 67 -61.75 1.07 -26.20
N ILE A 68 -60.85 1.92 -25.71
CA ILE A 68 -59.92 1.51 -24.65
C ILE A 68 -60.64 1.62 -23.31
N VAL A 69 -60.70 0.52 -22.57
CA VAL A 69 -61.39 0.44 -21.27
C VAL A 69 -60.41 0.64 -20.12
N SER A 70 -59.27 -0.03 -20.18
CA SER A 70 -58.30 -0.02 -19.10
C SER A 70 -56.87 -0.33 -19.57
N GLU A 71 -55.91 -0.08 -18.69
CA GLU A 71 -54.52 -0.46 -18.87
C GLU A 71 -54.10 -1.45 -17.77
N VAL A 72 -53.53 -2.58 -18.18
CA VAL A 72 -52.88 -3.56 -17.30
C VAL A 72 -51.37 -3.36 -17.35
N ARG A 73 -50.75 -2.92 -16.25
CA ARG A 73 -49.31 -2.66 -16.19
C ARG A 73 -48.54 -3.80 -15.53
N LYS A 74 -47.58 -4.39 -16.25
CA LYS A 74 -46.60 -5.37 -15.75
C LYS A 74 -45.18 -4.81 -15.93
N GLY A 75 -44.90 -3.70 -15.25
CA GLY A 75 -43.67 -2.92 -15.43
C GLY A 75 -43.75 -2.07 -16.70
N LEU A 76 -42.77 -2.21 -17.58
CA LEU A 76 -42.73 -1.59 -18.91
C LEU A 76 -43.55 -2.36 -19.96
N ARG A 77 -43.89 -3.63 -19.68
CA ARG A 77 -44.86 -4.37 -20.48
C ARG A 77 -46.26 -3.97 -20.05
N ILE A 78 -47.06 -3.52 -21.00
CA ILE A 78 -48.45 -3.09 -20.76
C ILE A 78 -49.41 -3.91 -21.60
N GLY A 79 -50.63 -4.08 -21.12
CA GLY A 79 -51.76 -4.63 -21.87
C GLY A 79 -52.84 -3.57 -21.96
N ILE A 80 -53.29 -3.26 -23.17
CA ILE A 80 -54.39 -2.34 -23.41
C ILE A 80 -55.64 -3.18 -23.59
N GLU A 81 -56.61 -3.00 -22.70
CA GLU A 81 -57.90 -3.67 -22.78
C GLU A 81 -58.82 -2.89 -23.72
N LEU A 82 -59.17 -3.52 -24.84
CA LEU A 82 -60.06 -2.99 -25.87
C LEU A 82 -61.42 -3.67 -25.74
N LYS A 83 -62.50 -2.89 -25.80
CA LYS A 83 -63.87 -3.40 -25.81
C LYS A 83 -64.63 -2.87 -27.01
N CYS A 84 -65.30 -3.77 -27.71
CA CYS A 84 -66.16 -3.40 -28.82
C CYS A 84 -67.50 -2.87 -28.32
N ASN A 85 -67.92 -1.71 -28.80
CA ASN A 85 -69.22 -1.14 -28.44
C ASN A 85 -70.41 -1.82 -29.14
N MET A 86 -70.15 -2.62 -30.19
CA MET A 86 -71.18 -3.31 -30.97
C MET A 86 -71.42 -4.74 -30.47
N CYS A 87 -70.36 -5.55 -30.41
CA CYS A 87 -70.46 -6.97 -30.02
C CYS A 87 -70.02 -7.27 -28.59
N PHE A 88 -69.57 -6.26 -27.84
CA PHE A 88 -69.12 -6.36 -26.43
C PHE A 88 -67.92 -7.29 -26.18
N ILE A 89 -67.28 -7.83 -27.22
CA ILE A 89 -66.03 -8.58 -27.11
C ILE A 89 -64.95 -7.68 -26.49
N THR A 90 -64.18 -8.27 -25.58
CA THR A 90 -63.09 -7.62 -24.86
C THR A 90 -61.80 -8.38 -25.15
N GLU A 91 -60.76 -7.67 -25.61
CA GLU A 91 -59.46 -8.23 -25.98
C GLU A 91 -58.34 -7.42 -25.32
N ILE A 92 -57.26 -8.09 -24.91
CA ILE A 92 -56.08 -7.43 -24.34
C ILE A 92 -54.94 -7.47 -25.36
N VAL A 93 -54.54 -6.29 -25.84
CA VAL A 93 -53.39 -6.15 -26.74
C VAL A 93 -52.15 -5.80 -25.92
N TRP A 94 -51.22 -6.74 -25.82
CA TRP A 94 -49.95 -6.54 -25.13
C TRP A 94 -48.96 -5.70 -25.95
N SER A 95 -48.14 -4.89 -25.28
CA SER A 95 -47.12 -4.05 -25.92
C SER A 95 -45.95 -4.84 -26.49
N GLU A 96 -45.72 -6.06 -26.04
CA GLU A 96 -44.75 -7.01 -26.61
C GLU A 96 -45.36 -8.40 -26.59
N ASN A 97 -44.87 -9.29 -27.47
CA ASN A 97 -45.32 -10.68 -27.50
C ASN A 97 -44.93 -11.40 -26.19
N PRO A 98 -45.90 -11.85 -25.36
CA PRO A 98 -45.63 -12.54 -24.11
C PRO A 98 -44.90 -13.87 -24.28
N ASP A 99 -45.08 -14.52 -25.44
CA ASP A 99 -44.56 -15.84 -25.78
C ASP A 99 -43.30 -15.74 -26.66
N SER A 100 -42.71 -14.56 -26.77
CA SER A 100 -41.48 -14.39 -27.55
C SER A 100 -40.28 -15.02 -26.86
N ASP A 101 -39.44 -15.71 -27.64
CA ASP A 101 -38.10 -16.14 -27.22
C ASP A 101 -37.10 -14.97 -27.05
N LYS A 102 -37.51 -13.74 -27.40
CA LYS A 102 -36.69 -12.54 -27.23
C LYS A 102 -36.64 -12.12 -25.77
N MET A 103 -35.57 -11.41 -25.39
CA MET A 103 -35.45 -10.81 -24.07
C MET A 103 -36.61 -9.84 -23.79
N PRO A 104 -37.42 -10.08 -22.73
CA PRO A 104 -38.55 -9.21 -22.39
C PRO A 104 -38.12 -7.79 -22.06
N ILE A 105 -38.99 -6.81 -22.32
CA ILE A 105 -38.68 -5.38 -22.17
C ILE A 105 -38.21 -4.98 -20.78
N ASN A 106 -38.79 -5.56 -19.73
CA ASN A 106 -38.36 -5.30 -18.35
C ASN A 106 -36.91 -5.74 -18.13
N THR A 107 -36.59 -6.97 -18.56
CA THR A 107 -35.24 -7.55 -18.48
C THR A 107 -34.26 -6.72 -19.33
N ALA A 108 -34.68 -6.27 -20.52
CA ALA A 108 -33.89 -5.43 -21.41
C ALA A 108 -33.55 -4.07 -20.78
N ALA A 109 -34.53 -3.40 -20.17
CA ALA A 109 -34.35 -2.11 -19.51
C ALA A 109 -33.39 -2.23 -18.32
N VAL A 110 -33.55 -3.25 -17.48
CA VAL A 110 -32.68 -3.50 -16.33
C VAL A 110 -31.26 -3.86 -16.76
N SER A 111 -31.12 -4.71 -17.80
CA SER A 111 -29.82 -5.03 -18.40
C SER A 111 -29.10 -3.80 -18.97
N GLY A 112 -29.84 -2.92 -19.65
CA GLY A 112 -29.35 -1.66 -20.20
C GLY A 112 -28.82 -0.70 -19.11
N ILE A 113 -29.63 -0.41 -18.09
CA ILE A 113 -29.26 0.53 -17.02
C ILE A 113 -28.08 0.00 -16.19
N MET A 114 -28.03 -1.32 -15.92
CA MET A 114 -26.90 -1.94 -15.22
C MET A 114 -25.59 -1.81 -16.00
N THR A 115 -25.63 -1.94 -17.34
CA THR A 115 -24.46 -1.87 -18.22
C THR A 115 -23.81 -0.47 -18.27
N ILE A 116 -24.58 0.58 -17.95
CA ILE A 116 -24.08 1.96 -17.84
C ILE A 116 -23.75 2.37 -16.39
N GLY A 117 -23.92 1.46 -15.43
CA GLY A 117 -23.61 1.70 -14.02
C GLY A 117 -24.73 2.36 -13.22
N GLY A 118 -25.93 2.47 -13.79
CA GLY A 118 -27.12 3.00 -13.12
C GLY A 118 -27.87 1.96 -12.29
N GLY A 119 -28.78 2.43 -11.44
CA GLY A 119 -29.72 1.61 -10.65
C GLY A 119 -31.19 1.98 -10.92
N TYR A 120 -32.08 1.55 -10.01
CA TYR A 120 -33.52 1.79 -10.10
C TYR A 120 -33.87 3.27 -10.30
N SER A 121 -33.37 4.14 -9.41
CA SER A 121 -33.67 5.58 -9.47
C SER A 121 -33.25 6.20 -10.80
N ASN A 122 -32.13 5.77 -11.38
CA ASN A 122 -31.68 6.29 -12.67
C ASN A 122 -32.59 5.85 -13.82
N LEU A 123 -33.14 4.63 -13.75
CA LEU A 123 -34.12 4.16 -14.74
C LEU A 123 -35.43 4.93 -14.59
N GLU A 124 -35.88 5.14 -13.35
CA GLU A 124 -37.08 5.93 -13.02
C GLU A 124 -36.96 7.36 -13.55
N ASP A 125 -35.84 8.05 -13.28
CA ASP A 125 -35.57 9.40 -13.78
C ASP A 125 -35.66 9.49 -15.32
N ILE A 126 -35.04 8.54 -16.03
CA ILE A 126 -35.05 8.52 -17.50
C ILE A 126 -36.45 8.29 -18.04
N LEU A 127 -37.19 7.35 -17.47
CA LEU A 127 -38.54 7.02 -17.92
C LEU A 127 -39.52 8.16 -17.62
N SER A 128 -39.44 8.77 -16.43
CA SER A 128 -40.22 9.95 -16.06
C SER A 128 -39.94 11.13 -16.98
N ALA A 129 -38.68 11.38 -17.36
CA ALA A 129 -38.34 12.43 -18.31
C ALA A 129 -38.90 12.18 -19.73
N LEU A 130 -39.15 10.92 -20.07
CA LEU A 130 -39.79 10.51 -21.32
C LEU A 130 -41.31 10.40 -21.21
N ASP A 131 -41.89 10.72 -20.05
CA ASP A 131 -43.31 10.54 -19.73
C ASP A 131 -43.78 9.08 -19.90
N ILE A 132 -42.89 8.12 -19.58
CA ILE A 132 -43.16 6.68 -19.60
C ILE A 132 -43.28 6.18 -18.16
N PRO A 133 -44.39 5.51 -17.78
CA PRO A 133 -44.52 4.96 -16.44
C PRO A 133 -43.49 3.86 -16.15
N SER A 134 -42.74 4.02 -15.05
CA SER A 134 -41.68 3.08 -14.65
C SER A 134 -42.23 1.78 -14.05
N MET A 135 -41.38 0.75 -14.00
CA MET A 135 -41.66 -0.48 -13.25
C MET A 135 -41.48 -0.24 -11.74
N THR A 136 -42.11 -1.06 -10.91
CA THR A 136 -41.94 -0.95 -9.45
C THR A 136 -40.54 -1.39 -9.02
N SER A 137 -40.06 -0.88 -7.88
CA SER A 137 -38.77 -1.30 -7.29
C SER A 137 -38.68 -2.83 -7.06
N HIS A 138 -39.80 -3.48 -6.74
CA HIS A 138 -39.88 -4.93 -6.62
C HIS A 138 -39.65 -5.65 -7.96
N THR A 139 -40.31 -5.20 -9.02
CA THR A 139 -40.14 -5.76 -10.38
C THR A 139 -38.71 -5.54 -10.87
N PHE A 140 -38.16 -4.35 -10.64
CA PHE A 140 -36.76 -4.05 -10.93
C PHE A 140 -35.81 -5.00 -10.21
N GLN A 141 -36.01 -5.25 -8.92
CA GLN A 141 -35.14 -6.14 -8.15
C GLN A 141 -35.21 -7.60 -8.64
N LYS A 142 -36.40 -8.08 -9.02
CA LYS A 142 -36.58 -9.42 -9.60
C LYS A 142 -35.78 -9.57 -10.90
N GLU A 143 -35.90 -8.61 -11.81
CA GLU A 143 -35.14 -8.62 -13.06
C GLU A 143 -33.64 -8.37 -12.82
N HIS A 144 -33.27 -7.56 -11.83
CA HIS A 144 -31.88 -7.35 -11.40
C HIS A 144 -31.25 -8.65 -10.94
N ASP A 145 -31.95 -9.46 -10.15
CA ASP A 145 -31.47 -10.77 -9.68
C ASP A 145 -31.34 -11.76 -10.85
N ARG A 146 -32.28 -11.76 -11.79
CA ARG A 146 -32.23 -12.56 -13.03
C ARG A 146 -30.99 -12.22 -13.87
N ILE A 147 -30.75 -10.94 -14.13
CA ILE A 147 -29.56 -10.46 -14.85
C ILE A 147 -28.28 -10.75 -14.07
N SER A 148 -28.31 -10.63 -12.74
CA SER A 148 -27.15 -10.91 -11.89
C SER A 148 -26.70 -12.36 -12.00
N ALA A 149 -27.64 -13.31 -12.00
CA ALA A 149 -27.35 -14.73 -12.21
C ALA A 149 -26.76 -14.99 -13.61
N ALA A 150 -27.35 -14.40 -14.65
CA ALA A 150 -26.85 -14.52 -16.01
C ALA A 150 -25.44 -13.93 -16.19
N TRP A 151 -25.15 -12.79 -15.54
CA TRP A 151 -23.82 -12.17 -15.55
C TRP A 151 -22.78 -13.05 -14.84
N GLU A 152 -23.16 -13.68 -13.73
CA GLU A 152 -22.27 -14.60 -13.00
C GLU A 152 -21.89 -15.82 -13.84
N GLU A 153 -22.87 -16.49 -14.45
CA GLU A 153 -22.63 -17.64 -15.33
C GLU A 153 -21.82 -17.24 -16.58
N THR A 154 -22.19 -16.14 -17.24
CA THR A 154 -21.49 -15.67 -18.44
C THR A 154 -20.06 -15.25 -18.11
N ALA A 155 -19.83 -14.62 -16.95
CA ALA A 155 -18.48 -14.25 -16.52
C ALA A 155 -17.61 -15.50 -16.26
N ALA A 156 -18.16 -16.54 -15.64
CA ALA A 156 -17.45 -17.80 -15.44
C ALA A 156 -17.03 -18.45 -16.76
N LYS A 157 -17.92 -18.51 -17.76
CA LYS A 157 -17.61 -19.00 -19.12
C LYS A 157 -16.51 -18.17 -19.79
N GLU A 158 -16.60 -16.84 -19.73
CA GLU A 158 -15.60 -15.94 -20.32
C GLU A 158 -14.23 -15.99 -19.61
N MET A 159 -14.19 -16.25 -18.30
CA MET A 159 -12.93 -16.47 -17.56
C MET A 159 -12.32 -17.82 -17.89
N HIS A 160 -13.13 -18.88 -17.99
CA HIS A 160 -12.66 -20.20 -18.41
C HIS A 160 -12.04 -20.16 -19.81
N ASN A 161 -12.72 -19.55 -20.78
CA ASN A 161 -12.19 -19.40 -22.14
C ASN A 161 -10.89 -18.57 -22.16
N ALA A 162 -10.77 -17.56 -21.30
CA ALA A 162 -9.54 -16.78 -21.16
C ALA A 162 -8.39 -17.61 -20.58
N ALA A 163 -8.68 -18.44 -19.57
CA ALA A 163 -7.70 -19.32 -18.94
C ALA A 163 -7.19 -20.41 -19.91
N MET A 164 -8.09 -21.01 -20.70
CA MET A 164 -7.70 -22.01 -21.71
C MET A 164 -6.81 -21.41 -22.80
N GLU A 165 -7.09 -20.18 -23.23
CA GLU A 165 -6.23 -19.49 -24.21
C GLU A 165 -4.86 -19.15 -23.63
N GLU A 166 -4.78 -18.66 -22.39
CA GLU A 166 -3.51 -18.39 -21.72
C GLU A 166 -2.71 -19.70 -21.51
N LYS A 167 -3.40 -20.79 -21.16
CA LYS A 167 -2.85 -22.15 -21.04
C LYS A 167 -2.23 -22.63 -22.35
N ARG A 168 -2.95 -22.50 -23.46
CA ARG A 168 -2.47 -22.86 -24.81
C ARG A 168 -1.19 -22.11 -25.15
N LEU A 169 -1.17 -20.79 -24.93
CA LEU A 169 -0.01 -19.95 -25.20
C LEU A 169 1.21 -20.36 -24.35
N ALA A 170 1.01 -20.74 -23.08
CA ALA A 170 2.11 -21.20 -22.23
C ALA A 170 2.72 -22.52 -22.71
N ILE A 171 1.88 -23.47 -23.14
CA ILE A 171 2.33 -24.73 -23.75
C ILE A 171 3.15 -24.46 -25.02
N GLU A 172 2.67 -23.56 -25.89
CA GLU A 172 3.37 -23.19 -27.13
C GLU A 172 4.73 -22.53 -26.89
N ALA A 173 4.91 -21.90 -25.72
CA ALA A 173 6.20 -21.32 -25.32
C ALA A 173 7.10 -22.30 -24.56
N GLY A 174 6.67 -23.55 -24.35
CA GLY A 174 7.40 -24.55 -23.56
C GLY A 174 7.45 -24.23 -22.06
N GLU A 175 6.55 -23.38 -21.55
CA GLU A 175 6.47 -23.03 -20.13
C GLU A 175 5.63 -24.08 -19.38
N ILE A 176 6.20 -25.28 -19.21
CA ILE A 176 5.62 -26.41 -18.49
C ILE A 176 6.53 -26.85 -17.34
N ASP A 177 5.96 -27.40 -16.28
CA ASP A 177 6.72 -28.03 -15.21
C ASP A 177 7.06 -29.50 -15.50
N ALA A 178 7.73 -30.18 -14.55
CA ALA A 178 8.12 -31.58 -14.68
C ALA A 178 6.93 -32.54 -14.85
N ASP A 179 5.74 -32.17 -14.34
CA ASP A 179 4.49 -32.92 -14.45
C ASP A 179 3.73 -32.61 -15.76
N GLY A 180 4.27 -31.71 -16.60
CA GLY A 180 3.61 -31.24 -17.82
C GLY A 180 2.48 -30.22 -17.57
N ILE A 181 2.38 -29.64 -16.38
CA ILE A 181 1.39 -28.61 -16.03
C ILE A 181 1.89 -27.24 -16.50
N PRO A 182 1.08 -26.47 -17.25
CA PRO A 182 1.48 -25.15 -17.75
C PRO A 182 1.70 -24.12 -16.64
N LEU A 183 2.79 -23.37 -16.75
CA LEU A 183 3.22 -22.32 -15.82
C LEU A 183 2.84 -20.94 -16.36
N LEU A 184 1.92 -20.24 -15.68
CA LEU A 184 1.45 -18.92 -16.13
C LEU A 184 2.08 -17.77 -15.35
N THR A 185 2.37 -16.69 -16.06
CA THR A 185 2.56 -15.37 -15.46
C THR A 185 1.22 -14.67 -15.35
N VAL A 186 0.90 -14.17 -14.16
CA VAL A 186 -0.36 -13.47 -13.89
C VAL A 186 -0.14 -12.09 -13.30
N VAL A 187 -1.11 -11.22 -13.51
CA VAL A 187 -1.15 -9.87 -12.94
C VAL A 187 -2.34 -9.78 -12.01
N ALA A 188 -2.14 -9.33 -10.77
CA ALA A 188 -3.24 -9.21 -9.81
C ALA A 188 -3.29 -7.84 -9.13
N ASP A 189 -4.50 -7.40 -8.80
CA ASP A 189 -4.79 -6.16 -8.07
C ASP A 189 -6.25 -6.18 -7.57
N GLY A 190 -6.52 -5.43 -6.51
CA GLY A 190 -7.81 -5.23 -5.87
C GLY A 190 -8.53 -3.94 -6.26
N SER A 191 -9.85 -3.92 -6.11
CA SER A 191 -10.69 -2.74 -6.23
C SER A 191 -11.80 -2.75 -5.19
N TRP A 192 -11.95 -1.63 -4.50
CA TRP A 192 -12.97 -1.45 -3.46
C TRP A 192 -14.17 -0.66 -3.98
N ALA A 193 -15.34 -0.98 -3.44
CA ALA A 193 -16.59 -0.28 -3.76
C ALA A 193 -16.57 1.20 -3.38
N LYS A 194 -15.91 1.53 -2.26
CA LYS A 194 -15.64 2.90 -1.82
C LYS A 194 -14.17 3.24 -2.05
N ARG A 195 -13.87 4.49 -2.41
CA ARG A 195 -12.48 4.99 -2.34
C ARG A 195 -12.06 5.05 -0.87
N SER A 196 -11.14 4.18 -0.49
CA SER A 196 -10.41 4.29 0.76
C SER A 196 -9.40 5.43 0.61
N TYR A 197 -9.66 6.57 1.25
CA TYR A 197 -8.57 7.53 1.49
C TYR A 197 -7.69 6.96 2.61
N ARG A 198 -6.39 7.27 2.58
CA ARG A 198 -5.29 6.72 3.41
C ARG A 198 -5.49 6.71 4.95
N THR A 199 -6.68 6.98 5.48
CA THR A 199 -7.03 6.90 6.92
C THR A 199 -8.32 6.13 7.18
N ASN A 200 -9.07 5.69 6.16
CA ASN A 200 -10.39 5.09 6.33
C ASN A 200 -10.63 3.92 5.36
N TYR A 201 -10.14 2.73 5.72
CA TYR A 201 -10.44 1.47 5.03
C TYR A 201 -11.75 0.87 5.56
N SER A 202 -12.87 1.47 5.16
CA SER A 202 -14.22 1.05 5.59
C SER A 202 -15.08 0.47 4.48
N SER A 203 -14.49 0.06 3.34
CA SER A 203 -15.29 -0.47 2.23
C SER A 203 -16.01 -1.75 2.66
N LEU A 204 -17.33 -1.77 2.47
CA LEU A 204 -18.17 -2.94 2.79
C LEU A 204 -17.94 -4.10 1.82
N SER A 205 -17.55 -3.78 0.59
CA SER A 205 -17.24 -4.77 -0.44
C SER A 205 -15.94 -4.44 -1.17
N GLY A 206 -15.23 -5.48 -1.57
CA GLY A 206 -14.03 -5.42 -2.39
C GLY A 206 -14.00 -6.60 -3.36
N ALA A 207 -13.39 -6.39 -4.51
CA ALA A 207 -13.17 -7.40 -5.53
C ALA A 207 -11.68 -7.41 -5.88
N ALA A 208 -11.13 -8.55 -6.24
CA ALA A 208 -9.77 -8.64 -6.78
C ALA A 208 -9.76 -9.62 -7.94
N ALA A 209 -8.90 -9.34 -8.91
CA ALA A 209 -8.86 -10.10 -10.15
C ALA A 209 -7.43 -10.59 -10.44
N ILE A 210 -7.35 -11.79 -11.00
CA ILE A 210 -6.13 -12.35 -11.59
C ILE A 210 -6.30 -12.28 -13.10
N VAL A 211 -5.34 -11.65 -13.77
CA VAL A 211 -5.36 -11.36 -15.21
C VAL A 211 -4.17 -12.05 -15.87
N GLY A 212 -4.40 -12.74 -16.98
CA GLY A 212 -3.35 -13.41 -17.74
C GLY A 212 -2.36 -12.40 -18.32
N PHE A 213 -1.06 -12.66 -18.17
CA PHE A 213 -0.04 -11.72 -18.61
C PHE A 213 0.04 -11.60 -20.13
N ARG A 214 -0.26 -12.64 -20.91
CA ARG A 214 -0.18 -12.60 -22.37
C ARG A 214 -1.49 -12.09 -22.98
N THR A 215 -2.61 -12.70 -22.63
CA THR A 215 -3.94 -12.35 -23.18
C THR A 215 -4.50 -11.04 -22.64
N LYS A 216 -4.03 -10.60 -21.45
CA LYS A 216 -4.56 -9.45 -20.69
C LYS A 216 -6.04 -9.59 -20.33
N LYS A 217 -6.57 -10.81 -20.32
CA LYS A 217 -7.95 -11.15 -19.94
C LYS A 217 -8.01 -11.61 -18.48
N VAL A 218 -9.15 -11.39 -17.84
CA VAL A 218 -9.39 -11.85 -16.46
C VAL A 218 -9.55 -13.37 -16.47
N LEU A 219 -8.75 -14.06 -15.65
CA LEU A 219 -8.78 -15.51 -15.45
C LEU A 219 -9.56 -15.88 -14.19
N TYR A 220 -9.53 -15.00 -13.18
CA TYR A 220 -10.21 -15.22 -11.92
C TYR A 220 -10.70 -13.89 -11.35
N LEU A 221 -11.89 -13.92 -10.76
CA LEU A 221 -12.49 -12.81 -10.01
C LEU A 221 -13.08 -13.37 -8.72
N GLY A 222 -12.67 -12.80 -7.58
CA GLY A 222 -13.38 -12.99 -6.32
C GLY A 222 -13.96 -11.69 -5.80
N VAL A 223 -15.04 -11.81 -5.03
CA VAL A 223 -15.71 -10.68 -4.37
C VAL A 223 -15.95 -11.02 -2.90
N ARG A 224 -15.55 -10.10 -2.02
CA ARG A 224 -15.76 -10.18 -0.58
C ARG A 224 -16.70 -9.08 -0.13
N ASN A 225 -17.78 -9.45 0.53
CA ASN A 225 -18.76 -8.55 1.11
C ASN A 225 -18.89 -8.78 2.62
N ARG A 226 -18.78 -7.70 3.39
CA ARG A 226 -18.95 -7.69 4.86
C ARG A 226 -20.38 -7.49 5.30
N TYR A 227 -21.23 -7.06 4.37
CA TYR A 227 -22.55 -6.55 4.67
C TYR A 227 -23.60 -7.20 3.77
N CYS A 228 -24.75 -7.50 4.37
CA CYS A 228 -25.98 -7.85 3.67
C CYS A 228 -27.14 -7.15 4.37
N SER A 229 -27.92 -6.36 3.65
CA SER A 229 -29.00 -5.55 4.22
C SER A 229 -30.09 -6.40 4.87
N VAL A 230 -30.37 -7.59 4.33
CA VAL A 230 -31.40 -8.50 4.84
C VAL A 230 -30.97 -9.10 6.18
N CYS A 231 -29.75 -9.65 6.25
CA CYS A 231 -29.16 -10.14 7.50
C CYS A 231 -29.02 -9.04 8.55
N PHE A 232 -28.58 -7.85 8.15
CA PHE A 232 -28.41 -6.73 9.07
C PHE A 232 -29.75 -6.27 9.66
N LYS A 233 -30.80 -6.15 8.83
CA LYS A 233 -32.14 -5.77 9.30
C LYS A 233 -32.72 -6.81 10.26
N ALA A 234 -32.55 -8.10 9.95
CA ALA A 234 -32.99 -9.19 10.82
C ALA A 234 -32.28 -9.17 12.17
N SER A 235 -30.95 -9.00 12.17
CA SER A 235 -30.14 -8.86 13.38
C SER A 235 -30.54 -7.66 14.23
N LYS A 236 -30.78 -6.49 13.62
CA LYS A 236 -31.25 -5.28 14.32
C LYS A 236 -32.60 -5.49 15.00
N LEU A 237 -33.49 -6.24 14.35
CA LEU A 237 -34.82 -6.58 14.86
C LEU A 237 -34.84 -7.81 15.77
N LYS A 238 -33.68 -8.46 15.99
CA LYS A 238 -33.55 -9.72 16.75
C LYS A 238 -34.46 -10.85 16.24
N ILE A 239 -34.69 -10.90 14.93
CA ILE A 239 -35.48 -11.97 14.26
C ILE A 239 -34.59 -12.77 13.32
N SER A 240 -35.04 -13.97 12.94
CA SER A 240 -34.38 -14.76 11.90
C SER A 240 -34.49 -14.06 10.53
N PRO A 241 -33.41 -14.06 9.71
CA PRO A 241 -33.47 -13.46 8.39
C PRO A 241 -34.41 -14.26 7.49
N LYS A 242 -35.30 -13.54 6.77
CA LYS A 242 -36.09 -14.14 5.70
C LYS A 242 -35.18 -14.90 4.71
N LYS A 243 -35.67 -16.01 4.15
CA LYS A 243 -34.93 -16.78 3.14
C LYS A 243 -34.51 -15.86 1.98
N HIS A 244 -33.20 -15.75 1.74
CA HIS A 244 -32.63 -14.90 0.70
C HIS A 244 -31.23 -15.40 0.31
N ARG A 245 -30.74 -14.98 -0.86
CA ARG A 245 -29.35 -15.17 -1.27
C ARG A 245 -28.45 -14.20 -0.49
N CYS A 246 -27.87 -14.68 0.61
CA CYS A 246 -26.97 -13.87 1.45
C CYS A 246 -25.70 -13.51 0.65
N CYS A 247 -25.38 -12.22 0.59
CA CYS A 247 -24.15 -11.75 -0.07
C CYS A 247 -22.96 -11.64 0.89
N LYS A 248 -23.18 -11.69 2.22
CA LYS A 248 -22.12 -11.57 3.23
C LYS A 248 -21.28 -12.85 3.27
N ASN A 249 -20.02 -12.75 2.87
CA ASN A 249 -19.06 -13.85 2.81
C ASN A 249 -17.67 -13.48 3.39
N TRP A 250 -17.54 -12.31 4.03
CA TRP A 250 -16.29 -11.85 4.62
C TRP A 250 -16.51 -11.23 5.99
N SER A 251 -15.72 -11.65 6.97
CA SER A 251 -15.74 -11.12 8.35
C SER A 251 -14.51 -10.29 8.70
N GLY A 252 -13.43 -10.40 7.93
CA GLY A 252 -12.16 -9.70 8.16
C GLY A 252 -12.17 -8.20 7.84
N SER A 253 -10.97 -7.61 7.85
CA SER A 253 -10.77 -6.19 7.52
C SER A 253 -11.00 -5.92 6.04
N SER A 254 -11.34 -4.67 5.69
CA SER A 254 -11.52 -4.30 4.28
C SER A 254 -10.21 -4.38 3.48
N SER A 255 -9.05 -4.18 4.12
CA SER A 255 -7.73 -4.32 3.49
C SER A 255 -7.32 -5.78 3.27
N GLY A 256 -7.84 -6.73 4.05
CA GLY A 256 -7.54 -8.16 3.88
C GLY A 256 -8.29 -8.84 2.72
N MET A 257 -9.33 -8.20 2.18
CA MET A 257 -10.17 -8.79 1.11
C MET A 257 -9.38 -9.17 -0.13
N GLU A 258 -8.48 -8.30 -0.58
CA GLU A 258 -7.70 -8.52 -1.80
C GLU A 258 -6.80 -9.75 -1.65
N ALA A 259 -5.99 -9.78 -0.59
CA ALA A 259 -5.05 -10.86 -0.36
C ALA A 259 -5.75 -12.22 -0.18
N ASP A 260 -6.92 -12.24 0.47
CA ASP A 260 -7.75 -13.45 0.59
C ASP A 260 -8.32 -13.92 -0.76
N ILE A 261 -8.81 -13.00 -1.58
CA ILE A 261 -9.32 -13.32 -2.93
C ILE A 261 -8.21 -13.85 -3.83
N ILE A 262 -7.06 -13.19 -3.86
CA ILE A 262 -5.94 -13.61 -4.72
C ILE A 262 -5.40 -14.96 -4.24
N LYS A 263 -5.25 -15.17 -2.92
CA LYS A 263 -4.90 -16.47 -2.36
C LYS A 263 -5.85 -17.58 -2.84
N GLU A 264 -7.16 -17.37 -2.72
CA GLU A 264 -8.18 -18.33 -3.18
C GLU A 264 -8.01 -18.65 -4.68
N GLY A 265 -7.78 -17.63 -5.51
CA GLY A 265 -7.54 -17.81 -6.95
C GLY A 265 -6.28 -18.61 -7.27
N PHE A 266 -5.22 -18.48 -6.46
CA PHE A 266 -4.01 -19.31 -6.61
C PHE A 266 -4.26 -20.76 -6.21
N GLN A 267 -4.93 -20.99 -5.07
CA GLN A 267 -5.22 -22.35 -4.56
C GLN A 267 -6.13 -23.15 -5.50
N ASN A 268 -7.06 -22.49 -6.18
CA ASN A 268 -8.01 -23.16 -7.08
C ASN A 268 -7.54 -23.23 -8.54
N SER A 269 -6.37 -22.69 -8.89
CA SER A 269 -5.91 -22.60 -10.29
C SER A 269 -5.78 -23.97 -10.98
N ILE A 270 -5.26 -24.97 -10.26
CA ILE A 270 -5.12 -26.35 -10.77
C ILE A 270 -6.49 -26.99 -10.95
N SER A 271 -7.37 -26.94 -9.94
CA SER A 271 -8.69 -27.58 -10.03
C SER A 271 -9.59 -26.93 -11.07
N MET A 272 -9.49 -25.61 -11.24
CA MET A 272 -10.33 -24.87 -12.19
C MET A 272 -9.85 -25.00 -13.64
N TYR A 273 -8.53 -24.93 -13.87
CA TYR A 273 -7.97 -24.76 -15.22
C TYR A 273 -6.82 -25.71 -15.55
N GLY A 274 -6.32 -26.48 -14.57
CA GLY A 274 -5.15 -27.34 -14.73
C GLY A 274 -3.90 -26.55 -15.09
N VAL A 275 -3.64 -25.46 -14.36
CA VAL A 275 -2.47 -24.57 -14.55
C VAL A 275 -1.90 -24.17 -13.18
N LYS A 276 -0.61 -23.84 -13.13
CA LYS A 276 0.05 -23.25 -11.95
C LYS A 276 0.45 -21.81 -12.26
N TYR A 277 0.20 -20.89 -11.33
CA TYR A 277 0.64 -19.49 -11.45
C TYR A 277 2.07 -19.33 -10.89
N ALA A 278 3.07 -19.34 -11.78
CA ALA A 278 4.48 -19.28 -11.40
C ALA A 278 4.96 -17.87 -11.00
N LYS A 279 4.48 -16.84 -11.71
CA LYS A 279 4.92 -15.45 -11.52
C LYS A 279 3.73 -14.54 -11.25
N LEU A 280 3.84 -13.72 -10.21
CA LEU A 280 2.87 -12.68 -9.87
C LEU A 280 3.43 -11.29 -10.15
N VAL A 281 2.84 -10.58 -11.11
CA VAL A 281 3.05 -9.15 -11.33
C VAL A 281 2.07 -8.37 -10.48
N ALA A 282 2.57 -7.62 -9.50
CA ALA A 282 1.75 -6.80 -8.63
C ALA A 282 2.42 -5.43 -8.38
N ASP A 283 1.67 -4.48 -7.83
CA ASP A 283 2.29 -3.32 -7.20
C ASP A 283 2.96 -3.73 -5.88
N GLY A 284 3.66 -2.80 -5.24
CA GLY A 284 4.53 -3.06 -4.10
C GLY A 284 3.85 -3.59 -2.82
N ASP A 285 2.59 -4.01 -2.90
CA ASP A 285 1.82 -4.59 -1.81
C ASP A 285 2.37 -5.96 -1.41
N SER A 286 2.89 -5.99 -0.19
CA SER A 286 3.62 -7.12 0.35
C SER A 286 2.73 -8.16 1.02
N ASN A 287 1.52 -7.77 1.44
CA ASN A 287 0.58 -8.66 2.12
C ASN A 287 -0.01 -9.73 1.19
N VAL A 288 -0.34 -9.37 -0.06
CA VAL A 288 -0.85 -10.34 -1.05
C VAL A 288 0.19 -11.44 -1.29
N TYR A 289 1.43 -11.03 -1.55
CA TYR A 289 2.52 -11.97 -1.80
C TYR A 289 2.85 -12.83 -0.58
N LYS A 290 2.87 -12.23 0.62
CA LYS A 290 3.06 -12.96 1.87
C LYS A 290 1.99 -14.04 2.06
N MET A 291 0.71 -13.71 1.87
CA MET A 291 -0.38 -14.69 2.02
C MET A 291 -0.28 -15.85 1.00
N ILE A 292 0.21 -15.58 -0.22
CA ILE A 292 0.46 -16.63 -1.21
C ILE A 292 1.58 -17.55 -0.72
N LEU A 293 2.71 -16.99 -0.28
CA LEU A 293 3.83 -17.78 0.25
C LEU A 293 3.43 -18.62 1.48
N ASP A 294 2.70 -18.02 2.42
CA ASP A 294 2.22 -18.68 3.63
C ASP A 294 1.23 -19.81 3.29
N SER A 295 0.43 -19.63 2.23
CA SER A 295 -0.56 -20.63 1.79
C SER A 295 0.02 -21.80 1.01
N ARG A 296 1.25 -21.69 0.50
CA ARG A 296 1.93 -22.67 -0.37
C ARG A 296 0.96 -23.36 -1.35
N PRO A 297 0.44 -22.63 -2.35
CA PRO A 297 -0.59 -23.16 -3.24
C PRO A 297 -0.12 -24.35 -4.10
N TYR A 298 1.20 -24.55 -4.22
CA TYR A 298 1.82 -25.62 -5.00
C TYR A 298 2.97 -26.21 -4.18
N ASP A 299 3.10 -27.54 -4.15
CA ASP A 299 4.08 -28.23 -3.30
C ASP A 299 5.53 -28.01 -3.77
N GLU A 300 5.75 -27.99 -5.09
CA GLU A 300 7.09 -27.93 -5.70
C GLU A 300 7.41 -26.59 -6.38
N LEU A 301 6.53 -25.58 -6.25
CA LEU A 301 6.68 -24.30 -6.95
C LEU A 301 6.49 -23.11 -6.00
N GLN A 302 7.59 -22.40 -5.75
CA GLN A 302 7.53 -21.11 -5.08
C GLN A 302 7.19 -20.00 -6.07
N VAL A 303 6.08 -19.30 -5.83
CA VAL A 303 5.64 -18.17 -6.67
C VAL A 303 6.66 -17.05 -6.63
N GLU A 304 7.13 -16.60 -7.79
CA GLU A 304 8.03 -15.45 -7.92
C GLU A 304 7.24 -14.14 -8.00
N LYS A 305 7.61 -13.15 -7.18
CA LYS A 305 7.05 -11.79 -7.27
C LYS A 305 7.81 -10.96 -8.29
N ILE A 306 7.09 -10.39 -9.25
CA ILE A 306 7.59 -9.37 -10.17
C ILE A 306 6.95 -8.03 -9.81
N GLU A 307 7.78 -7.05 -9.44
CA GLU A 307 7.34 -5.70 -9.14
C GLU A 307 6.96 -4.93 -10.41
N CYS A 308 5.84 -4.20 -10.37
CA CYS A 308 5.45 -3.33 -11.48
C CYS A 308 6.50 -2.21 -11.72
N HIS A 309 7.14 -2.21 -12.88
CA HIS A 309 8.19 -1.23 -13.22
C HIS A 309 7.70 0.24 -13.15
N ASN A 310 6.44 0.52 -13.50
CA ASN A 310 5.86 1.86 -13.38
C ASN A 310 5.81 2.33 -11.92
N HIS A 311 5.49 1.42 -11.00
CA HIS A 311 5.47 1.68 -9.57
C HIS A 311 6.89 1.85 -9.02
N LEU A 312 7.84 1.01 -9.45
CA LEU A 312 9.26 1.17 -9.10
C LEU A 312 9.80 2.54 -9.49
N TYR A 313 9.58 2.97 -10.74
CA TYR A 313 10.01 4.29 -11.22
C TYR A 313 9.32 5.45 -10.48
N ARG A 314 8.02 5.32 -10.21
CA ARG A 314 7.27 6.34 -9.46
C ARG A 314 7.79 6.47 -8.03
N ASN A 315 7.99 5.35 -7.34
CA ASN A 315 8.52 5.30 -5.98
C ASN A 315 9.94 5.85 -5.91
N PHE A 316 10.81 5.50 -6.86
CA PHE A 316 12.16 6.05 -6.98
C PHE A 316 12.13 7.58 -7.11
N CYS A 317 11.37 8.11 -8.06
CA CYS A 317 11.25 9.56 -8.23
C CYS A 317 10.64 10.26 -7.02
N ASN A 318 9.65 9.66 -6.37
CA ASN A 318 9.01 10.26 -5.20
C ASN A 318 9.96 10.32 -4.00
N LYS A 319 10.71 9.25 -3.72
CA LYS A 319 11.74 9.27 -2.65
C LYS A 319 12.82 10.32 -2.90
N LEU A 320 13.22 10.53 -4.15
CA LEU A 320 14.16 11.62 -4.50
C LEU A 320 13.52 13.00 -4.31
N LYS A 321 12.24 13.17 -4.66
CA LYS A 321 11.51 14.43 -4.40
C LYS A 321 11.36 14.72 -2.91
N ASP A 322 11.16 13.69 -2.08
CA ASP A 322 11.08 13.84 -0.63
C ASP A 322 12.38 14.44 -0.07
N ILE A 323 13.54 13.98 -0.56
CA ILE A 323 14.85 14.57 -0.23
C ILE A 323 14.94 16.05 -0.65
N VAL A 324 14.43 16.39 -1.85
CA VAL A 324 14.44 17.78 -2.33
C VAL A 324 13.59 18.68 -1.42
N GLN A 325 12.44 18.18 -0.95
CA GLN A 325 11.50 18.92 -0.09
C GLN A 325 11.96 19.00 1.37
N ASP A 326 12.69 18.00 1.86
CA ASP A 326 13.19 17.97 3.23
C ASP A 326 14.32 18.98 3.46
N ARG A 327 14.03 20.02 4.25
CA ARG A 327 15.01 21.06 4.62
C ARG A 327 16.19 20.51 5.42
N LYS A 328 16.05 19.33 6.05
CA LYS A 328 17.09 18.65 6.84
C LYS A 328 17.96 17.71 6.01
N SER A 329 17.71 17.60 4.71
CA SER A 329 18.42 16.68 3.82
C SER A 329 19.73 17.22 3.23
N GLY A 330 20.02 18.51 3.39
CA GLY A 330 21.28 19.13 2.96
C GLY A 330 21.11 20.56 2.43
N PRO A 331 22.21 21.17 1.96
CA PRO A 331 22.23 22.53 1.42
C PRO A 331 21.20 22.74 0.30
N ILE A 332 20.60 23.93 0.25
CA ILE A 332 19.53 24.24 -0.72
C ILE A 332 20.01 24.16 -2.16
N ALA A 333 21.27 24.54 -2.45
CA ALA A 333 21.87 24.47 -3.77
C ALA A 333 21.92 23.02 -4.27
N HIS A 334 22.41 22.10 -3.43
CA HIS A 334 22.52 20.67 -3.74
C HIS A 334 21.14 20.02 -3.93
N ARG A 335 20.16 20.37 -3.08
CA ARG A 335 18.77 19.89 -3.23
C ARG A 335 18.09 20.39 -4.51
N LYS A 336 18.33 21.65 -4.92
CA LYS A 336 17.82 22.17 -6.19
C LYS A 336 18.44 21.44 -7.38
N GLN A 337 19.74 21.12 -7.31
CA GLN A 337 20.43 20.38 -8.36
C GLN A 337 19.92 18.95 -8.48
N LEU A 338 19.70 18.25 -7.36
CA LEU A 338 19.01 16.94 -7.35
C LEU A 338 17.65 17.04 -8.04
N GLY A 339 16.84 18.05 -7.70
CA GLY A 339 15.51 18.26 -8.29
C GLY A 339 15.51 18.36 -9.82
N LYS A 340 16.51 19.03 -10.42
CA LYS A 340 16.69 19.13 -11.88
C LYS A 340 17.02 17.78 -12.52
N ASN A 341 17.75 16.94 -11.80
CA ASN A 341 18.33 15.70 -12.33
C ASN A 341 17.48 14.42 -12.09
N ILE A 342 16.38 14.47 -11.33
CA ILE A 342 15.54 13.28 -11.05
C ILE A 342 15.09 12.56 -12.32
N LEU A 343 14.65 13.29 -13.35
CA LEU A 343 14.20 12.69 -14.60
C LEU A 343 15.36 12.15 -15.45
N ARG A 344 16.54 12.78 -15.38
CA ARG A 344 17.77 12.30 -16.01
C ARG A 344 18.16 10.94 -15.43
N MET A 345 18.18 10.82 -14.10
CA MET A 345 18.42 9.54 -13.41
C MET A 345 17.42 8.46 -13.84
N ARG A 346 16.12 8.79 -13.85
CA ARG A 346 15.09 7.83 -14.30
C ARG A 346 15.33 7.37 -15.74
N ARG A 347 15.69 8.29 -16.65
CA ARG A 347 15.99 7.96 -18.05
C ARG A 347 17.22 7.05 -18.16
N ALA A 348 18.26 7.32 -17.39
CA ALA A 348 19.44 6.47 -17.30
C ALA A 348 19.06 5.04 -16.86
N VAL A 349 18.23 4.88 -15.82
CA VAL A 349 17.76 3.55 -15.37
C VAL A 349 16.98 2.83 -16.47
N ILE A 350 16.04 3.52 -17.14
CA ILE A 350 15.24 2.91 -18.23
C ILE A 350 16.15 2.45 -19.38
N THR A 351 17.13 3.29 -19.75
CA THR A 351 18.07 3.00 -20.84
C THR A 351 18.98 1.82 -20.47
N ALA A 352 19.52 1.80 -19.25
CA ALA A 352 20.32 0.69 -18.75
C ALA A 352 19.50 -0.62 -18.72
N THR A 353 18.26 -0.56 -18.25
CA THR A 353 17.38 -1.74 -18.22
C THR A 353 17.13 -2.30 -19.62
N ALA A 354 16.86 -1.43 -20.60
CA ALA A 354 16.66 -1.84 -21.99
C ALA A 354 17.92 -2.47 -22.59
N PHE A 355 19.10 -1.87 -22.34
CA PHE A 355 20.38 -2.42 -22.78
C PHE A 355 20.66 -3.81 -22.18
N TYR A 356 20.53 -3.95 -20.87
CA TYR A 356 20.81 -5.22 -20.18
C TYR A 356 19.74 -6.29 -20.41
N ALA A 357 18.55 -5.94 -20.92
CA ALA A 357 17.55 -6.93 -21.33
C ALA A 357 18.03 -7.78 -22.51
N GLU A 358 18.75 -7.16 -23.46
CA GLU A 358 19.26 -7.79 -24.69
C GLU A 358 20.74 -8.20 -24.57
N TYR A 359 21.42 -7.85 -23.48
CA TYR A 359 22.84 -8.09 -23.29
C TYR A 359 23.17 -9.59 -23.14
N PRO A 360 24.18 -10.12 -23.85
CA PRO A 360 24.54 -11.54 -23.82
C PRO A 360 25.37 -11.89 -22.57
N SER A 361 24.75 -11.77 -21.39
CA SER A 361 25.33 -12.19 -20.10
C SER A 361 24.42 -13.22 -19.43
N LYS A 362 25.02 -14.17 -18.71
CA LYS A 362 24.25 -15.08 -17.84
C LYS A 362 23.75 -14.37 -16.58
N ASP A 363 24.42 -13.30 -16.14
CA ASP A 363 24.15 -12.56 -14.90
C ASP A 363 23.65 -11.12 -15.15
N ARG A 364 22.79 -10.93 -16.16
CA ARG A 364 22.21 -9.61 -16.53
C ARG A 364 21.66 -8.81 -15.36
N ALA A 365 21.06 -9.48 -14.36
CA ALA A 365 20.49 -8.82 -13.19
C ALA A 365 21.56 -8.21 -12.27
N PHE A 366 22.71 -8.88 -12.13
CA PHE A 366 23.85 -8.41 -11.36
C PHE A 366 24.57 -7.27 -12.11
N ASP A 367 24.76 -7.43 -13.42
CA ASP A 367 25.38 -6.42 -14.27
C ASP A 367 24.56 -5.11 -14.28
N LEU A 368 23.23 -5.22 -14.39
CA LEU A 368 22.32 -4.08 -14.26
C LEU A 368 22.42 -3.44 -12.87
N GLN A 369 22.52 -4.23 -11.80
CA GLN A 369 22.64 -3.71 -10.44
C GLN A 369 23.91 -2.86 -10.27
N LYS A 370 25.05 -3.37 -10.75
CA LYS A 370 26.34 -2.65 -10.75
C LYS A 370 26.29 -1.39 -11.61
N CYS A 371 25.65 -1.46 -12.77
CA CYS A 371 25.43 -0.29 -13.61
C CYS A 371 24.58 0.78 -12.89
N MET A 372 23.51 0.38 -12.20
CA MET A 372 22.61 1.30 -11.52
C MET A 372 23.28 2.03 -10.37
N THR A 373 24.20 1.39 -9.64
CA THR A 373 24.97 2.05 -8.58
C THR A 373 25.86 3.17 -9.10
N ASN A 374 26.23 3.15 -10.39
CA ASN A 374 27.03 4.21 -11.01
C ASN A 374 26.18 5.39 -11.54
N ILE A 375 24.87 5.20 -11.76
CA ILE A 375 23.98 6.25 -12.33
C ILE A 375 24.02 7.58 -11.55
N PRO A 376 24.03 7.60 -10.20
CA PRO A 376 24.17 8.85 -9.45
C PRO A 376 25.47 9.60 -9.77
N TYR A 377 26.61 8.90 -9.87
CA TYR A 377 27.91 9.51 -10.17
C TYR A 377 27.91 10.13 -11.58
N HIS A 378 27.45 9.37 -12.57
CA HIS A 378 27.26 9.85 -13.94
C HIS A 378 26.37 11.10 -14.00
N THR A 379 25.27 11.11 -13.24
CA THR A 379 24.31 12.22 -13.23
C THR A 379 24.89 13.53 -12.69
N PHE A 380 25.91 13.43 -11.83
CA PHE A 380 26.56 14.59 -11.19
C PHE A 380 27.98 14.85 -11.69
N GLY A 381 28.31 14.37 -12.91
CA GLY A 381 29.51 14.76 -13.63
C GLY A 381 30.74 13.87 -13.42
N ARG A 382 30.63 12.75 -12.69
CA ARG A 382 31.73 11.78 -12.54
C ARG A 382 31.53 10.60 -13.49
N HIS A 383 32.47 10.44 -14.43
CA HIS A 383 32.31 9.52 -15.56
C HIS A 383 33.24 8.30 -15.53
N ASP A 384 34.00 8.10 -14.45
CA ASP A 384 35.08 7.10 -14.30
C ASP A 384 34.63 5.65 -14.58
N GLN A 385 33.37 5.32 -14.26
CA GLN A 385 32.80 3.98 -14.40
C GLN A 385 31.58 3.94 -15.34
N CYS A 386 31.44 4.95 -16.21
CA CYS A 386 30.33 5.00 -17.16
C CYS A 386 30.40 3.87 -18.21
N ILE A 387 29.24 3.34 -18.58
CA ILE A 387 29.11 2.29 -19.60
C ILE A 387 28.36 2.91 -20.80
N GLU A 388 28.81 2.65 -22.02
CA GLU A 388 28.06 3.00 -23.23
C GLU A 388 26.87 2.03 -23.33
N PRO A 389 25.62 2.53 -23.26
CA PRO A 389 25.11 3.61 -24.09
C PRO A 389 24.61 4.87 -23.35
N PHE A 390 24.77 4.99 -22.03
CA PHE A 390 24.17 6.11 -21.27
C PHE A 390 25.07 7.33 -21.10
N CYS A 391 26.37 7.24 -21.39
CA CYS A 391 27.31 8.35 -21.27
C CYS A 391 27.69 8.91 -22.64
N LYS A 392 27.17 10.08 -23.00
CA LYS A 392 27.57 10.77 -24.22
C LYS A 392 28.90 11.50 -24.04
N LYS A 393 29.64 11.70 -25.14
CA LYS A 393 30.92 12.45 -25.13
C LYS A 393 30.74 13.89 -24.63
N GLU A 394 29.59 14.51 -24.87
CA GLU A 394 29.27 15.88 -24.41
C GLU A 394 29.07 15.98 -22.89
N GLU A 395 28.54 14.93 -22.25
CA GLU A 395 28.25 14.91 -20.81
C GLU A 395 29.54 14.83 -19.97
N ARG A 396 30.64 14.31 -20.55
CA ARG A 396 31.96 14.26 -19.90
C ARG A 396 32.59 15.64 -19.66
N LYS A 397 31.96 16.72 -20.14
CA LYS A 397 32.36 18.12 -19.91
C LYS A 397 31.63 18.77 -18.74
N GLU A 398 30.68 18.07 -18.10
CA GLU A 398 29.95 18.59 -16.94
C GLU A 398 30.88 18.73 -15.72
N LYS A 399 30.64 19.75 -14.88
CA LYS A 399 31.40 19.94 -13.63
C LYS A 399 31.12 18.77 -12.68
N ASP A 400 32.16 18.09 -12.22
CA ASP A 400 32.04 17.07 -11.16
C ASP A 400 31.60 17.75 -9.85
N MET A 401 30.42 17.36 -9.36
CA MET A 401 29.83 17.80 -8.09
C MET A 401 29.76 16.67 -7.05
N VAL A 402 30.33 15.50 -7.33
CA VAL A 402 30.20 14.32 -6.48
C VAL A 402 30.82 14.55 -5.11
N ASP A 403 31.96 15.22 -5.01
CA ASP A 403 32.62 15.48 -3.73
C ASP A 403 31.87 16.54 -2.90
N ASP A 404 31.26 17.54 -3.54
CA ASP A 404 30.35 18.52 -2.91
C ASP A 404 29.08 17.84 -2.36
N LEU A 405 28.54 16.87 -3.11
CA LEU A 405 27.37 16.09 -2.70
C LEU A 405 27.72 15.06 -1.63
N ARG A 406 28.95 14.55 -1.61
CA ARG A 406 29.47 13.63 -0.60
C ARG A 406 29.69 14.35 0.73
N SER A 407 30.34 15.51 0.72
CA SER A 407 30.58 16.32 1.93
C SER A 407 29.28 16.78 2.61
N SER A 408 28.21 16.96 1.83
CA SER A 408 26.88 17.29 2.34
C SER A 408 26.01 16.10 2.78
N GLY A 409 26.48 14.84 2.63
CA GLY A 409 25.73 13.63 2.94
C GLY A 409 24.56 13.32 1.98
N LEU A 410 24.31 14.19 1.00
CA LEU A 410 23.20 14.06 0.06
C LEU A 410 23.41 12.88 -0.90
N LEU A 411 24.66 12.65 -1.33
CA LEU A 411 25.02 11.54 -2.21
C LEU A 411 24.67 10.18 -1.58
N PHE A 412 24.96 9.99 -0.30
CA PHE A 412 24.66 8.74 0.41
C PHE A 412 23.16 8.43 0.42
N ARG A 413 22.30 9.44 0.62
CA ARG A 413 20.84 9.29 0.59
C ARG A 413 20.33 8.92 -0.82
N ILE A 414 20.90 9.55 -1.86
CA ILE A 414 20.58 9.25 -3.26
C ILE A 414 21.00 7.82 -3.59
N MET A 415 22.21 7.43 -3.19
CA MET A 415 22.73 6.07 -3.39
C MET A 415 21.89 5.03 -2.65
N ALA A 416 21.46 5.27 -1.42
CA ALA A 416 20.57 4.36 -0.70
C ALA A 416 19.22 4.15 -1.43
N ILE A 417 18.65 5.20 -2.01
CA ILE A 417 17.43 5.08 -2.84
C ILE A 417 17.71 4.29 -4.12
N MET A 418 18.84 4.56 -4.78
CA MET A 418 19.26 3.83 -5.98
C MET A 418 19.51 2.35 -5.68
N GLN A 419 20.18 2.04 -4.57
CA GLN A 419 20.47 0.67 -4.15
C GLN A 419 19.17 -0.12 -3.92
N ASN A 420 18.18 0.50 -3.28
CA ASN A 420 16.85 -0.09 -3.13
C ASN A 420 16.19 -0.39 -4.49
N LEU A 421 16.29 0.51 -5.47
CA LEU A 421 15.76 0.26 -6.81
C LEU A 421 16.55 -0.83 -7.54
N SER A 422 17.87 -0.84 -7.39
CA SER A 422 18.79 -1.80 -8.01
C SER A 422 18.56 -3.23 -7.51
N GLY A 423 18.10 -3.40 -6.27
CA GLY A 423 17.67 -4.70 -5.73
C GLY A 423 16.46 -5.30 -6.46
N HIS A 424 15.74 -4.50 -7.26
CA HIS A 424 14.65 -4.96 -8.11
C HIS A 424 15.08 -5.16 -9.58
N SER A 425 16.38 -5.35 -9.86
CA SER A 425 16.92 -5.52 -11.21
C SER A 425 16.23 -6.65 -12.00
N LYS A 426 15.96 -7.79 -11.36
CA LYS A 426 15.20 -8.91 -11.97
C LYS A 426 13.81 -8.46 -12.46
N SER A 427 13.06 -7.73 -11.63
CA SER A 427 11.75 -7.19 -12.01
C SER A 427 11.84 -6.12 -13.11
N LEU A 428 12.87 -5.28 -13.08
CA LEU A 428 13.11 -4.28 -14.12
C LEU A 428 13.40 -4.92 -15.48
N LEU A 429 14.24 -5.97 -15.51
CA LEU A 429 14.54 -6.75 -16.72
C LEU A 429 13.31 -7.47 -17.28
N PHE A 430 12.44 -8.01 -16.41
CA PHE A 430 11.18 -8.60 -16.84
C PHE A 430 10.21 -7.57 -17.45
N ALA A 431 10.38 -6.27 -17.12
CA ALA A 431 9.67 -5.14 -17.71
C ALA A 431 8.12 -5.21 -17.67
N ALA A 432 7.56 -5.84 -16.64
CA ALA A 432 6.11 -5.97 -16.49
C ALA A 432 5.45 -4.78 -15.78
N ASN A 433 4.17 -4.54 -16.13
CA ASN A 433 3.29 -3.61 -15.44
C ASN A 433 1.93 -4.23 -15.10
N ASN A 434 1.26 -3.62 -14.13
CA ASN A 434 -0.09 -3.95 -13.68
C ASN A 434 -1.20 -3.20 -14.46
N ASN A 435 -0.88 -2.51 -15.56
CA ASN A 435 -1.86 -1.66 -16.26
C ASN A 435 -3.10 -2.43 -16.75
N CYS A 436 -2.97 -3.72 -17.05
CA CYS A 436 -4.08 -4.54 -17.53
C CYS A 436 -5.16 -4.77 -16.46
N VAL A 437 -4.76 -5.00 -15.21
CA VAL A 437 -5.70 -5.12 -14.10
C VAL A 437 -6.22 -3.75 -13.65
N GLU A 438 -5.40 -2.69 -13.73
CA GLU A 438 -5.89 -1.31 -13.53
C GLU A 438 -6.98 -0.91 -14.54
N GLN A 439 -6.84 -1.33 -15.81
CA GLN A 439 -7.87 -1.14 -16.84
C GLN A 439 -9.16 -1.89 -16.50
N PHE A 440 -9.05 -3.13 -16.02
CA PHE A 440 -10.20 -3.88 -15.52
C PHE A 440 -10.86 -3.16 -14.33
N ASN A 441 -10.07 -2.70 -13.35
CA ASN A 441 -10.55 -1.96 -12.18
C ASN A 441 -11.26 -0.65 -12.57
N ALA A 442 -10.85 0.00 -13.66
CA ALA A 442 -11.57 1.15 -14.22
C ALA A 442 -12.95 0.76 -14.81
N ILE A 443 -13.06 -0.42 -15.42
CA ILE A 443 -14.35 -0.96 -15.88
C ILE A 443 -15.22 -1.29 -14.67
N VAL A 444 -14.70 -1.96 -13.64
CA VAL A 444 -15.43 -2.18 -12.38
C VAL A 444 -15.97 -0.86 -11.84
N ALA A 445 -15.13 0.18 -11.78
CA ALA A 445 -15.52 1.52 -11.34
C ALA A 445 -16.67 2.12 -12.16
N LYS A 446 -16.70 1.92 -13.48
CA LYS A 446 -17.83 2.32 -14.34
C LYS A 446 -19.12 1.60 -13.93
N PHE A 447 -19.08 0.28 -13.81
CA PHE A 447 -20.28 -0.53 -13.52
C PHE A 447 -20.85 -0.25 -12.13
N ILE A 448 -20.04 0.23 -11.18
CA ILE A 448 -20.50 0.63 -9.83
C ILE A 448 -20.78 2.14 -9.71
N GLY A 449 -21.08 2.83 -10.82
CA GLY A 449 -21.48 4.23 -10.79
C GLY A 449 -20.37 5.18 -10.34
N GLY A 450 -19.12 4.91 -10.77
CA GLY A 450 -17.96 5.74 -10.44
C GLY A 450 -17.57 5.73 -8.96
N LYS A 451 -17.97 4.70 -8.20
CA LYS A 451 -17.82 4.59 -6.74
C LYS A 451 -18.62 5.65 -5.97
N ARG A 452 -19.65 6.25 -6.61
CA ARG A 452 -20.55 7.26 -6.01
C ARG A 452 -21.84 6.64 -5.49
N VAL A 453 -22.27 5.53 -6.08
CA VAL A 453 -23.50 4.82 -5.70
C VAL A 453 -23.15 3.62 -4.83
N ASN A 454 -23.88 3.43 -3.73
CA ASN A 454 -23.65 2.30 -2.85
C ASN A 454 -24.38 1.04 -3.33
N PHE A 455 -23.69 0.21 -4.11
CA PHE A 455 -24.19 -1.09 -4.57
C PHE A 455 -23.85 -2.26 -3.63
N CYS A 456 -23.30 -2.00 -2.44
CA CYS A 456 -22.81 -3.05 -1.51
C CYS A 456 -23.90 -3.66 -0.62
N LEU A 457 -25.12 -3.13 -0.67
CA LEU A 457 -26.17 -3.50 0.28
C LEU A 457 -26.73 -4.92 0.03
N ARG A 458 -26.69 -5.37 -1.22
CA ARG A 458 -27.15 -6.68 -1.70
C ARG A 458 -26.16 -7.23 -2.74
N ASN A 459 -26.57 -8.23 -3.52
CA ASN A 459 -25.74 -8.88 -4.56
C ASN A 459 -25.32 -7.97 -5.74
N SER A 460 -25.73 -6.69 -5.76
CA SER A 460 -25.50 -5.79 -6.90
C SER A 460 -24.01 -5.50 -7.16
N TYR A 461 -23.19 -5.36 -6.11
CA TYR A 461 -21.75 -5.13 -6.28
C TYR A 461 -21.06 -6.31 -6.97
N GLN A 462 -21.34 -7.54 -6.53
CA GLN A 462 -20.78 -8.76 -7.11
C GLN A 462 -21.23 -8.94 -8.56
N ALA A 463 -22.52 -8.79 -8.83
CA ALA A 463 -23.05 -8.80 -10.19
C ALA A 463 -22.30 -7.81 -11.08
N ARG A 464 -22.14 -6.55 -10.64
CA ARG A 464 -21.42 -5.52 -11.40
C ARG A 464 -19.95 -5.84 -11.66
N CYS A 465 -19.28 -6.53 -10.75
CA CYS A 465 -17.92 -7.04 -10.98
C CYS A 465 -17.92 -8.14 -12.06
N ASN A 466 -18.90 -9.05 -12.05
CA ASN A 466 -19.08 -10.06 -13.12
C ASN A 466 -19.36 -9.40 -14.48
N GLY A 467 -20.24 -8.40 -14.52
CA GLY A 467 -20.49 -7.61 -15.74
C GLY A 467 -19.21 -6.93 -16.26
N ALA A 468 -18.36 -6.42 -15.37
CA ALA A 468 -17.07 -5.86 -15.74
C ALA A 468 -16.14 -6.91 -16.39
N VAL A 469 -16.14 -8.15 -15.90
CA VAL A 469 -15.37 -9.26 -16.48
C VAL A 469 -15.82 -9.55 -17.89
N ILE A 470 -17.13 -9.72 -18.13
CA ILE A 470 -17.67 -9.98 -19.47
C ILE A 470 -17.29 -8.82 -20.41
N SER A 471 -17.48 -7.58 -19.97
CA SER A 471 -17.10 -6.38 -20.75
C SER A 471 -15.60 -6.31 -21.03
N HIS A 472 -14.76 -6.81 -20.13
CA HIS A 472 -13.30 -6.80 -20.28
C HIS A 472 -12.80 -7.93 -21.18
N ASN A 473 -13.30 -9.15 -21.01
CA ASN A 473 -12.83 -10.32 -21.76
C ASN A 473 -13.41 -10.35 -23.18
N SER A 474 -14.73 -10.21 -23.33
CA SER A 474 -15.39 -10.32 -24.64
C SER A 474 -15.41 -9.00 -25.41
N LYS A 475 -15.50 -7.87 -24.72
CA LYS A 475 -15.88 -6.53 -25.26
C LYS A 475 -17.32 -6.43 -25.80
N PHE A 476 -18.11 -7.50 -25.79
CA PHE A 476 -19.48 -7.61 -26.30
C PHE A 476 -20.45 -8.08 -25.20
N LEU A 477 -20.50 -7.34 -24.09
CA LEU A 477 -21.25 -7.75 -22.89
C LEU A 477 -22.70 -8.12 -23.19
N MET A 478 -23.44 -7.26 -23.88
CA MET A 478 -24.88 -7.47 -24.08
C MET A 478 -25.11 -8.65 -25.02
N SER A 479 -24.25 -8.83 -26.03
CA SER A 479 -24.34 -9.98 -26.92
C SER A 479 -24.01 -11.30 -26.22
N CYS A 480 -22.97 -11.36 -25.40
CA CYS A 480 -22.62 -12.58 -24.66
C CYS A 480 -23.72 -12.97 -23.66
N VAL A 481 -24.21 -12.00 -22.88
CA VAL A 481 -25.27 -12.25 -21.90
C VAL A 481 -26.57 -12.66 -22.58
N HIS A 482 -26.95 -11.99 -23.67
CA HIS A 482 -28.17 -12.35 -24.41
C HIS A 482 -28.11 -13.77 -24.96
N LYS A 483 -26.98 -14.15 -25.58
CA LYS A 483 -26.77 -15.52 -26.08
C LYS A 483 -26.84 -16.54 -24.95
N ASN A 484 -26.24 -16.26 -23.80
CA ASN A 484 -26.27 -17.16 -22.66
C ASN A 484 -27.69 -17.34 -22.09
N MET A 485 -28.49 -16.27 -22.04
CA MET A 485 -29.83 -16.31 -21.46
C MET A 485 -30.91 -16.90 -22.39
N TYR A 486 -30.79 -16.65 -23.70
CA TYR A 486 -31.86 -16.90 -24.66
C TYR A 486 -31.44 -17.76 -25.86
N ASN A 487 -30.18 -18.25 -25.91
CA ASN A 487 -29.61 -19.02 -27.02
C ASN A 487 -29.76 -18.37 -28.42
N THR A 488 -30.04 -17.07 -28.44
CA THR A 488 -30.27 -16.28 -29.65
C THR A 488 -29.38 -15.04 -29.65
N SER A 489 -29.14 -14.48 -30.83
CA SER A 489 -28.39 -13.24 -30.95
C SER A 489 -29.27 -12.03 -30.61
N PRO A 490 -28.72 -10.98 -29.98
CA PRO A 490 -29.50 -9.78 -29.69
C PRO A 490 -29.90 -9.05 -30.99
N GLY A 491 -30.86 -8.14 -30.86
CA GLY A 491 -31.29 -7.27 -31.94
C GLY A 491 -30.16 -6.38 -32.52
N ASN A 492 -30.40 -5.85 -33.72
CA ASN A 492 -29.41 -5.11 -34.50
C ASN A 492 -28.89 -3.85 -33.80
N CYS A 493 -29.69 -3.19 -32.98
CA CYS A 493 -29.28 -2.00 -32.22
C CYS A 493 -28.10 -2.31 -31.28
N VAL A 494 -28.16 -3.43 -30.55
CA VAL A 494 -27.09 -3.86 -29.63
C VAL A 494 -25.83 -4.19 -30.43
N LYS A 495 -25.95 -4.99 -31.50
CA LYS A 495 -24.83 -5.36 -32.37
C LYS A 495 -24.15 -4.13 -32.97
N SER A 496 -24.94 -3.18 -33.46
CA SER A 496 -24.44 -1.92 -34.04
C SER A 496 -23.69 -1.08 -33.01
N LEU A 497 -24.26 -0.92 -31.81
CA LEU A 497 -23.63 -0.17 -30.72
C LEU A 497 -22.30 -0.78 -30.28
N GLU A 498 -22.24 -2.10 -30.09
CA GLU A 498 -21.02 -2.78 -29.66
C GLU A 498 -19.93 -2.74 -30.74
N ARG A 499 -20.29 -2.95 -32.02
CA ARG A 499 -19.38 -2.79 -33.17
C ARG A 499 -18.86 -1.35 -33.30
N LYS A 500 -19.73 -0.34 -33.14
CA LYS A 500 -19.33 1.08 -33.14
C LYS A 500 -18.31 1.36 -32.04
N ARG A 501 -18.57 0.92 -30.81
CA ARG A 501 -17.63 1.07 -29.67
C ARG A 501 -16.29 0.38 -29.93
N GLN A 502 -16.28 -0.77 -30.60
CA GLN A 502 -15.05 -1.45 -30.96
C GLN A 502 -14.23 -0.64 -31.97
N ARG A 503 -14.87 -0.13 -33.04
CA ARG A 503 -14.23 0.74 -34.05
C ARG A 503 -13.66 2.01 -33.42
N GLU A 504 -14.41 2.68 -32.56
CA GLU A 504 -13.94 3.86 -31.83
C GLU A 504 -12.71 3.58 -30.96
N ARG A 505 -12.67 2.41 -30.28
CA ARG A 505 -11.50 2.00 -29.48
C ARG A 505 -10.27 1.77 -30.35
N GLN A 506 -10.44 1.15 -31.53
CA GLN A 506 -9.34 0.94 -32.49
C GLN A 506 -8.81 2.28 -33.02
N GLN A 507 -9.71 3.19 -33.43
CA GLN A 507 -9.33 4.53 -33.90
C GLN A 507 -8.61 5.35 -32.82
N ARG A 508 -9.08 5.31 -31.56
CA ARG A 508 -8.40 5.99 -30.44
C ARG A 508 -7.01 5.43 -30.19
N LYS A 509 -6.81 4.10 -30.31
CA LYS A 509 -5.48 3.50 -30.20
C LYS A 509 -4.54 4.01 -31.30
N GLY A 510 -5.02 4.11 -32.55
CA GLY A 510 -4.24 4.69 -33.66
C GLY A 510 -3.89 6.16 -33.43
N LYS A 511 -4.84 6.99 -32.99
CA LYS A 511 -4.60 8.41 -32.67
C LYS A 511 -3.68 8.62 -31.46
N LEU A 512 -3.76 7.78 -30.43
CA LEU A 512 -2.86 7.84 -29.27
C LEU A 512 -1.42 7.45 -29.63
N GLN A 513 -1.23 6.59 -30.63
CA GLN A 513 0.10 6.27 -31.16
C GLN A 513 0.71 7.46 -31.92
N SER A 514 -0.10 8.28 -32.60
CA SER A 514 0.35 9.50 -33.28
C SER A 514 0.51 10.73 -32.36
N LEU A 515 -0.19 10.78 -31.23
CA LEU A 515 -0.19 11.90 -30.26
C LEU A 515 0.85 11.76 -29.12
N ARG A 516 1.97 11.05 -29.30
CA ARG A 516 2.99 10.81 -28.25
C ARG A 516 3.62 12.07 -27.61
N HIS A 517 3.25 13.27 -28.04
CA HIS A 517 3.61 14.55 -27.42
C HIS A 517 2.38 15.30 -26.89
N CYS A 518 1.87 15.00 -25.68
CA CYS A 518 1.57 16.05 -24.69
C CYS A 518 0.99 15.56 -23.34
N ARG A 519 1.43 16.29 -22.31
CA ARG A 519 0.85 16.56 -20.97
C ARG A 519 0.87 15.48 -19.88
N LYS A 520 1.75 15.75 -18.90
CA LYS A 520 1.74 15.18 -17.54
C LYS A 520 0.67 15.88 -16.70
N THR A 521 -0.22 15.10 -16.09
CA THR A 521 -1.04 15.55 -14.96
C THR A 521 -0.22 15.47 -13.66
N LEU A 522 -0.23 16.56 -12.89
CA LEU A 522 0.40 16.67 -11.58
C LEU A 522 -0.53 16.06 -10.52
N PHE A 523 -0.10 15.00 -9.85
CA PHE A 523 -0.68 14.55 -8.59
C PHE A 523 0.26 14.94 -7.44
N ARG A 524 -0.32 15.46 -6.37
CA ARG A 524 0.34 15.99 -5.17
C ARG A 524 0.57 14.87 -4.14
N ASP A 525 1.77 14.80 -3.57
CA ASP A 525 2.18 13.82 -2.57
C ASP A 525 1.65 14.18 -1.16
N LYS A 526 1.22 13.18 -0.36
CA LYS A 526 1.24 13.24 1.13
C LYS A 526 0.95 11.93 1.87
N ALA A 527 1.96 11.47 2.62
CA ALA A 527 1.99 10.51 3.75
C ALA A 527 1.44 9.06 3.56
N CYS A 528 2.28 8.09 3.93
CA CYS A 528 2.11 6.63 3.81
C CYS A 528 1.29 6.04 4.97
N ASN A 529 0.54 4.97 4.70
CA ASN A 529 -0.26 4.25 5.70
C ASN A 529 0.37 2.88 6.03
N LYS A 530 -0.10 2.23 7.10
CA LYS A 530 0.48 1.00 7.69
C LYS A 530 0.34 -0.28 6.84
N SER A 531 -0.53 -0.28 5.82
CA SER A 531 -0.84 -1.46 5.00
C SER A 531 -0.63 -1.25 3.49
N TYR A 532 -0.25 -0.04 3.07
CA TYR A 532 -0.05 0.33 1.66
C TYR A 532 1.02 1.41 1.57
N GLY A 533 2.02 1.21 0.70
CA GLY A 533 3.14 2.13 0.47
C GLY A 533 4.47 1.70 1.10
N PRO A 534 5.51 2.56 1.08
CA PRO A 534 6.90 2.20 1.41
C PRO A 534 7.15 1.64 2.82
N ASN A 535 6.19 1.76 3.74
CA ASN A 535 6.28 1.29 5.13
C ASN A 535 5.41 0.05 5.40
N ALA A 536 4.91 -0.62 4.36
CA ALA A 536 4.15 -1.86 4.49
C ALA A 536 5.03 -3.01 5.04
N GLU A 537 4.42 -3.94 5.76
CA GLU A 537 5.08 -5.12 6.31
C GLU A 537 5.61 -6.00 5.17
N LYS A 538 6.93 -6.00 4.97
CA LYS A 538 7.64 -6.88 4.03
C LYS A 538 8.32 -8.00 4.81
N PRO A 539 8.39 -9.24 4.27
CA PRO A 539 9.21 -10.28 4.87
C PRO A 539 10.66 -9.81 5.01
N ASP A 540 11.38 -10.44 5.94
CA ASP A 540 12.82 -10.22 6.08
C ASP A 540 13.57 -10.69 4.83
N LEU A 541 14.78 -10.16 4.65
CA LEU A 541 15.67 -10.60 3.58
C LEU A 541 15.98 -12.10 3.73
N LEU A 542 16.23 -12.76 2.59
CA LEU A 542 16.77 -14.12 2.57
C LEU A 542 18.16 -14.12 3.21
N GLU A 543 18.53 -15.23 3.87
CA GLU A 543 19.78 -15.35 4.65
C GLU A 543 21.03 -14.97 3.84
N GLN A 544 21.14 -15.46 2.60
CA GLN A 544 22.25 -15.16 1.70
C GLN A 544 22.36 -13.66 1.37
N GLU A 545 21.24 -12.97 1.18
CA GLU A 545 21.21 -11.53 0.89
C GLU A 545 21.54 -10.71 2.14
N PHE A 546 21.08 -11.15 3.32
CA PHE A 546 21.39 -10.53 4.59
C PHE A 546 22.90 -10.56 4.87
N GLU A 547 23.54 -11.71 4.69
CA GLU A 547 24.97 -11.87 4.96
C GLU A 547 25.84 -11.04 4.00
N LEU A 548 25.48 -10.98 2.72
CA LEU A 548 26.16 -10.12 1.75
C LEU A 548 26.11 -8.63 2.17
N LYS A 549 24.93 -8.14 2.57
CA LYS A 549 24.77 -6.74 3.03
C LYS A 549 25.46 -6.48 4.36
N ARG A 550 25.48 -7.47 5.26
CA ARG A 550 26.23 -7.41 6.52
C ARG A 550 27.71 -7.17 6.25
N GLN A 551 28.32 -7.94 5.36
CA GLN A 551 29.73 -7.80 4.99
C GLN A 551 30.04 -6.44 4.35
N GLN A 552 29.21 -5.98 3.41
CA GLN A 552 29.34 -4.66 2.77
C GLN A 552 29.28 -3.51 3.78
N LEU A 553 28.39 -3.60 4.78
CA LEU A 553 28.29 -2.57 5.81
C LEU A 553 29.53 -2.56 6.70
N LEU A 554 30.00 -3.73 7.14
CA LEU A 554 31.20 -3.83 7.99
C LEU A 554 32.45 -3.33 7.27
N SER A 555 32.63 -3.66 5.99
CA SER A 555 33.75 -3.14 5.19
C SER A 555 33.68 -1.61 5.07
N SER A 556 32.48 -1.03 4.93
CA SER A 556 32.29 0.42 4.84
C SER A 556 32.58 1.17 6.15
N LEU A 557 32.61 0.46 7.28
CA LEU A 557 32.90 1.05 8.59
C LEU A 557 34.38 1.08 8.91
N GLN A 558 35.21 0.28 8.23
CA GLN A 558 36.64 0.34 8.47
C GLN A 558 37.26 1.58 7.84
N LEU A 559 38.07 2.27 8.63
CA LEU A 559 38.77 3.49 8.25
C LEU A 559 40.23 3.31 8.61
N SER A 560 41.12 3.71 7.71
CA SER A 560 42.54 3.88 8.02
C SER A 560 42.74 5.00 9.04
N SER A 561 43.90 5.03 9.71
CA SER A 561 44.24 6.09 10.66
C SER A 561 44.17 7.49 10.03
N VAL A 562 44.49 7.61 8.74
CA VAL A 562 44.42 8.88 7.99
C VAL A 562 42.96 9.30 7.77
N GLU A 563 42.10 8.37 7.38
CA GLU A 563 40.67 8.63 7.15
C GLU A 563 39.93 8.94 8.46
N ALA A 564 40.26 8.23 9.55
CA ALA A 564 39.70 8.50 10.88
C ALA A 564 40.07 9.92 11.35
N ALA A 565 41.31 10.36 11.14
CA ALA A 565 41.73 11.73 11.46
C ALA A 565 41.06 12.78 10.56
N ALA A 566 40.82 12.47 9.28
CA ALA A 566 40.08 13.35 8.39
C ALA A 566 38.60 13.47 8.79
N LEU A 567 37.99 12.36 9.21
CA LEU A 567 36.61 12.34 9.70
C LEU A 567 36.44 13.19 10.95
N GLU A 568 37.37 13.09 11.90
CA GLU A 568 37.39 13.92 13.11
C GLU A 568 37.37 15.42 12.74
N ARG A 569 38.31 15.86 11.89
CA ARG A 569 38.39 17.27 11.44
C ARG A 569 37.15 17.74 10.69
N ALA A 570 36.53 16.88 9.89
CA ALA A 570 35.32 17.20 9.15
C ALA A 570 34.06 17.25 10.04
N THR A 571 34.16 16.80 11.29
CA THR A 571 33.02 16.67 12.22
C THR A 571 33.18 17.49 13.50
N THR A 572 34.13 18.43 13.54
CA THR A 572 34.42 19.33 14.69
C THR A 572 33.21 20.15 15.16
N GLU A 573 32.27 20.46 14.26
CA GLU A 573 31.01 21.15 14.58
C GLU A 573 29.94 20.23 15.22
N GLN A 574 30.29 18.95 15.46
CA GLN A 574 29.52 17.92 16.15
C GLN A 574 28.02 17.92 15.81
N LYS A 575 27.15 18.35 16.74
CA LYS A 575 25.69 18.36 16.59
C LYS A 575 25.20 19.15 15.37
N SER A 576 25.95 20.18 14.98
CA SER A 576 25.68 21.01 13.80
C SER A 576 26.14 20.35 12.50
N SER A 577 27.11 19.42 12.57
CA SER A 577 27.56 18.62 11.43
C SER A 577 26.58 17.51 11.06
N GLN A 578 26.21 17.43 9.77
CA GLN A 578 25.39 16.34 9.26
C GLN A 578 26.18 15.03 9.19
N LEU A 579 27.44 15.10 8.74
CA LEU A 579 28.35 13.96 8.66
C LEU A 579 28.53 13.29 10.04
N TRP A 580 28.68 14.10 11.09
CA TRP A 580 28.77 13.62 12.48
C TRP A 580 27.54 12.79 12.88
N ARG A 581 26.32 13.26 12.55
CA ARG A 581 25.08 12.54 12.86
C ARG A 581 24.94 11.23 12.08
N GLU A 582 25.39 11.21 10.83
CA GLU A 582 25.32 10.04 9.97
C GLU A 582 26.28 8.94 10.40
N GLU A 583 27.54 9.27 10.71
CA GLU A 583 28.53 8.30 11.20
C GLU A 583 28.14 7.73 12.58
N ARG A 584 27.61 8.56 13.48
CA ARG A 584 27.11 8.11 14.78
C ARG A 584 25.88 7.21 14.71
N ARG A 585 25.15 7.21 13.60
CA ARG A 585 24.01 6.31 13.38
C ARG A 585 24.47 4.90 13.04
N LYS A 586 25.59 4.77 12.30
CA LYS A 586 26.12 3.47 11.87
C LYS A 586 27.00 2.80 12.94
N ARG A 587 27.54 3.59 13.88
CA ARG A 587 28.48 3.17 14.93
C ARG A 587 27.85 3.22 16.32
N LEU A 588 28.30 2.37 17.24
CA LEU A 588 27.93 2.47 18.66
C LEU A 588 28.81 3.54 19.33
N THR A 589 28.18 4.52 19.98
CA THR A 589 28.87 5.71 20.48
C THR A 589 29.07 5.67 21.99
N ALA A 590 30.15 6.26 22.49
CA ALA A 590 30.52 6.22 23.92
C ALA A 590 29.40 6.63 24.89
N SER A 591 28.53 7.58 24.50
CA SER A 591 27.35 7.99 25.28
C SER A 591 26.35 6.86 25.55
N ASP A 592 26.33 5.82 24.71
CA ASP A 592 25.46 4.65 24.84
C ASP A 592 26.12 3.51 25.66
N PHE A 593 27.44 3.55 25.87
CA PHE A 593 28.19 2.41 26.42
C PHE A 593 27.74 2.03 27.82
N GLY A 594 27.51 3.01 28.70
CA GLY A 594 27.01 2.74 30.05
C GLY A 594 25.63 2.06 30.04
N VAL A 595 24.75 2.44 29.11
CA VAL A 595 23.41 1.83 28.98
C VAL A 595 23.53 0.38 28.50
N VAL A 596 24.46 0.11 27.58
CA VAL A 596 24.72 -1.24 27.06
C VAL A 596 25.38 -2.13 28.11
N CYS A 597 26.46 -1.67 28.75
CA CYS A 597 27.26 -2.46 29.68
C CYS A 597 26.54 -2.75 31.00
N CYS A 598 25.70 -1.83 31.48
CA CYS A 598 24.90 -1.99 32.70
C CYS A 598 23.54 -2.68 32.45
N ARG A 599 23.22 -3.04 31.20
CA ARG A 599 21.99 -3.76 30.86
C ARG A 599 22.00 -5.15 31.51
N LYS A 600 20.88 -5.53 32.12
CA LYS A 600 20.66 -6.92 32.57
C LYS A 600 20.48 -7.83 31.36
N GLU A 601 21.00 -9.04 31.41
CA GLU A 601 20.93 -10.02 30.30
C GLU A 601 19.48 -10.29 29.85
N SER A 602 18.53 -10.32 30.79
CA SER A 602 17.09 -10.50 30.52
C SER A 602 16.38 -9.28 29.89
N THR A 603 17.00 -8.10 29.85
CA THR A 603 16.34 -6.88 29.36
C THR A 603 16.49 -6.79 27.84
N GLY A 604 15.38 -6.67 27.09
CA GLY A 604 15.40 -6.58 25.63
C GLY A 604 16.23 -5.41 25.06
N CYS A 605 16.84 -5.59 23.89
CA CYS A 605 17.66 -4.56 23.25
C CYS A 605 16.84 -3.59 22.38
N GLN A 606 15.58 -3.91 22.07
CA GLN A 606 14.75 -3.17 21.11
C GLN A 606 14.64 -1.68 21.42
N ASN A 607 14.42 -1.33 22.69
CA ASN A 607 14.25 0.08 23.08
C ASN A 607 15.56 0.88 22.92
N ILE A 608 16.71 0.26 23.17
CA ILE A 608 18.01 0.92 23.01
C ILE A 608 18.28 1.15 21.51
N VAL A 609 18.08 0.12 20.69
CA VAL A 609 18.23 0.21 19.23
C VAL A 609 17.26 1.22 18.64
N LYS A 610 15.98 1.19 19.07
CA LYS A 610 14.96 2.14 18.64
C LYS A 610 15.32 3.57 18.98
N ASN A 611 15.74 3.83 20.22
CA ASN A 611 16.11 5.17 20.66
C ASN A 611 17.33 5.68 19.91
N LYS A 612 18.32 4.83 19.65
CA LYS A 612 19.53 5.19 18.91
C LYS A 612 19.25 5.52 17.44
N LEU A 613 18.43 4.71 16.76
CA LEU A 613 18.25 4.82 15.31
C LEU A 613 17.08 5.72 14.88
N TYR A 614 16.06 5.87 15.73
CA TYR A 614 14.78 6.46 15.32
C TYR A 614 14.24 7.55 16.26
N SER A 615 14.85 7.79 17.43
CA SER A 615 14.38 8.85 18.32
C SER A 615 14.91 10.23 17.90
N HIS A 616 14.04 11.24 17.97
CA HIS A 616 14.35 12.64 17.72
C HIS A 616 14.00 13.53 18.93
N PHE A 617 13.89 12.94 20.11
CA PHE A 617 13.42 13.65 21.31
C PHE A 617 14.52 14.53 21.92
N LEU A 618 14.23 15.83 22.03
CA LEU A 618 15.01 16.80 22.83
C LEU A 618 14.20 17.15 24.08
N SER A 619 14.72 16.80 25.26
CA SER A 619 14.09 17.19 26.52
C SER A 619 14.54 18.59 26.96
N ALA A 620 13.75 19.23 27.84
CA ALA A 620 14.14 20.51 28.44
C ALA A 620 15.50 20.42 29.17
N ALA A 621 15.78 19.29 29.83
CA ALA A 621 17.06 19.04 30.48
C ALA A 621 18.24 18.91 29.50
N MET A 622 18.01 18.28 28.34
CA MET A 622 19.02 18.20 27.27
C MET A 622 19.32 19.58 26.67
N LYS A 623 18.29 20.41 26.48
CA LYS A 623 18.45 21.78 25.99
C LYS A 623 19.24 22.64 26.99
N TYR A 624 18.88 22.59 28.27
CA TYR A 624 19.63 23.28 29.33
C TYR A 624 21.12 22.88 29.35
N GLY A 625 21.40 21.58 29.18
CA GLY A 625 22.78 21.10 29.08
C GLY A 625 23.55 21.72 27.91
N GLN A 626 22.92 21.75 26.73
CA GLN A 626 23.51 22.31 25.51
C GLN A 626 23.72 23.82 25.58
N ASP A 627 22.80 24.55 26.19
CA ASP A 627 22.86 26.02 26.29
C ASP A 627 23.97 26.49 27.25
N ASN A 628 24.37 25.64 28.20
CA ASN A 628 25.37 25.95 29.23
C ASN A 628 26.73 25.26 29.05
N GLU A 629 26.89 24.44 28.02
CA GLU A 629 28.13 23.69 27.76
C GLU A 629 29.33 24.62 27.55
N ASP A 630 29.17 25.66 26.71
CA ASP A 630 30.23 26.65 26.45
C ASP A 630 30.60 27.46 27.71
N ASN A 631 29.62 27.75 28.59
CA ASN A 631 29.86 28.45 29.86
C ASN A 631 30.67 27.57 30.82
N ALA A 632 30.34 26.28 30.90
CA ALA A 632 31.04 25.32 31.72
C ALA A 632 32.49 25.10 31.26
N VAL A 633 32.73 24.99 29.95
CA VAL A 633 34.09 24.89 29.39
C VAL A 633 34.90 26.15 29.69
N ARG A 634 34.31 27.35 29.57
CA ARG A 634 34.98 28.62 29.90
C ARG A 634 35.40 28.66 31.37
N SER A 635 34.48 28.29 32.28
CA SER A 635 34.74 28.22 33.72
C SER A 635 35.86 27.24 34.08
N LEU A 636 35.95 26.10 33.37
CA LEU A 636 37.03 25.14 33.52
C LEU A 636 38.38 25.72 33.09
N GLN A 637 38.44 26.37 31.92
CA GLN A 637 39.67 26.97 31.39
C GLN A 637 40.24 28.04 32.33
N GLU A 638 39.39 28.88 32.91
CA GLU A 638 39.79 29.92 33.86
C GLU A 638 40.28 29.34 35.19
N SER A 639 39.56 28.36 35.74
CA SER A 639 39.87 27.80 37.07
C SER A 639 41.12 26.92 37.11
N VAL A 640 41.40 26.19 36.03
CA VAL A 640 42.54 25.26 35.95
C VAL A 640 43.68 25.83 35.10
N ASN A 641 43.50 27.02 34.52
CA ASN A 641 44.45 27.68 33.60
C ASN A 641 44.92 26.74 32.47
N LEU A 642 43.96 26.19 31.71
CA LEU A 642 44.21 25.26 30.60
C LEU A 642 43.48 25.68 29.34
N LYS A 643 43.90 25.13 28.18
CA LYS A 643 43.28 25.40 26.88
C LYS A 643 42.50 24.18 26.40
N VAL A 644 41.20 24.36 26.13
CA VAL A 644 40.35 23.29 25.56
C VAL A 644 40.11 23.54 24.08
N ARG A 645 40.47 22.56 23.24
CA ARG A 645 40.19 22.58 21.80
C ARG A 645 38.92 21.80 21.47
N ARG A 646 38.13 22.31 20.52
CA ARG A 646 37.00 21.57 19.95
C ARG A 646 37.50 20.38 19.13
N CYS A 647 36.70 19.32 19.07
CA CYS A 647 37.00 18.11 18.32
C CYS A 647 35.73 17.45 17.76
N GLY A 648 35.91 16.57 16.77
CA GLY A 648 34.83 15.88 16.09
C GLY A 648 34.55 14.47 16.61
N LEU A 649 34.23 13.57 15.69
CA LEU A 649 34.00 12.15 15.96
C LEU A 649 35.30 11.36 15.77
N PHE A 650 35.75 10.73 16.85
CA PHE A 650 36.84 9.76 16.82
C PHE A 650 36.31 8.36 16.55
N VAL A 651 37.00 7.64 15.67
CA VAL A 651 36.76 6.23 15.36
C VAL A 651 38.07 5.49 15.58
N ASN A 652 38.02 4.36 16.27
CA ASN A 652 39.20 3.51 16.45
C ASN A 652 39.40 2.69 15.16
N PRO A 653 40.54 2.81 14.44
CA PRO A 653 40.78 2.06 13.21
C PRO A 653 40.71 0.53 13.36
N ASN A 654 41.01 0.02 14.57
CA ASN A 654 40.96 -1.42 14.85
C ASN A 654 39.54 -1.90 15.18
N ILE A 655 38.65 -0.99 15.57
CA ILE A 655 37.29 -1.29 16.02
C ILE A 655 36.32 -0.29 15.38
N GLY A 656 36.23 -0.31 14.05
CA GLY A 656 35.47 0.68 13.29
C GLY A 656 34.03 0.85 13.79
N TYR A 657 33.36 -0.21 14.23
CA TYR A 657 31.97 -0.11 14.70
C TYR A 657 31.76 0.72 15.99
N LEU A 658 32.83 1.16 16.69
CA LEU A 658 32.77 2.03 17.86
C LEU A 658 33.26 3.45 17.56
N ALA A 659 32.64 4.45 18.19
CA ALA A 659 33.03 5.85 18.04
C ALA A 659 32.83 6.68 19.31
N ALA A 660 33.54 7.79 19.43
CA ALA A 660 33.46 8.72 20.56
C ALA A 660 33.53 10.18 20.11
N SER A 661 32.82 11.05 20.82
CA SER A 661 32.98 12.51 20.70
C SER A 661 33.11 13.04 22.11
N PRO A 662 34.32 13.40 22.56
CA PRO A 662 34.52 14.20 23.77
C PRO A 662 33.98 15.62 23.58
N ASP A 663 33.75 16.32 24.70
CA ASP A 663 33.32 17.72 24.66
C ASP A 663 34.51 18.67 24.38
N GLY A 664 35.74 18.21 24.61
CA GLY A 664 36.95 18.92 24.21
C GLY A 664 38.23 18.12 24.39
N LEU A 665 39.32 18.62 23.80
CA LEU A 665 40.69 18.08 23.93
C LEU A 665 41.54 19.01 24.78
N ILE A 666 42.37 18.43 25.64
CA ILE A 666 43.40 19.13 26.42
C ILE A 666 44.74 18.62 25.91
N ASP A 667 45.49 19.50 25.27
CA ASP A 667 46.79 19.19 24.67
C ASP A 667 46.73 17.87 23.86
N ASP A 668 47.79 17.06 23.93
CA ASP A 668 47.89 15.78 23.23
C ASP A 668 47.46 14.58 24.08
N ASP A 669 47.24 14.75 25.38
CA ASP A 669 47.07 13.62 26.32
C ASP A 669 45.71 13.58 27.03
N GLY A 670 44.94 14.66 26.99
CA GLY A 670 43.72 14.82 27.79
C GLY A 670 42.44 15.06 26.98
N ILE A 671 41.30 14.75 27.58
CA ILE A 671 39.97 15.12 27.09
C ILE A 671 39.12 15.75 28.19
N VAL A 672 38.04 16.44 27.80
CA VAL A 672 37.02 16.98 28.71
C VAL A 672 35.67 16.34 28.44
N GLU A 673 34.94 16.04 29.51
CA GLU A 673 33.53 15.66 29.49
C GLU A 673 32.76 16.55 30.48
N VAL A 674 31.78 17.28 29.98
CA VAL A 674 30.98 18.26 30.71
C VAL A 674 29.57 17.74 30.98
N LYS A 675 29.08 17.97 32.19
CA LYS A 675 27.68 17.75 32.57
C LYS A 675 27.10 18.96 33.27
N CYS A 676 26.05 19.52 32.66
CA CYS A 676 25.23 20.61 33.22
C CYS A 676 23.81 20.09 33.55
N PRO A 677 23.60 19.44 34.72
CA PRO A 677 22.33 18.83 35.07
C PRO A 677 21.29 19.88 35.51
N ALA A 678 20.23 20.06 34.71
CA ALA A 678 19.14 21.01 34.99
C ALA A 678 18.49 20.86 36.38
N SER A 679 18.45 19.64 36.93
CA SER A 679 17.90 19.35 38.27
C SER A 679 18.74 19.89 39.42
N CYS A 680 19.97 20.33 39.14
CA CYS A 680 20.93 20.86 40.11
C CYS A 680 21.29 22.32 39.84
N LYS A 681 20.57 23.01 38.93
CA LYS A 681 20.91 24.39 38.50
C LYS A 681 21.08 25.36 39.69
N ASP A 682 20.21 25.25 40.70
CA ASP A 682 20.16 26.15 41.86
C ASP A 682 20.99 25.63 43.06
N LEU A 683 21.75 24.55 42.88
CA LEU A 683 22.52 23.90 43.94
C LEU A 683 24.03 24.01 43.68
N THR A 684 24.82 24.11 44.73
CA THR A 684 26.26 23.85 44.61
C THR A 684 26.50 22.37 44.28
N PRO A 685 27.61 22.02 43.61
CA PRO A 685 27.92 20.63 43.29
C PRO A 685 27.92 19.70 44.51
N ASP A 686 28.45 20.15 45.66
CA ASP A 686 28.49 19.34 46.88
C ASP A 686 27.10 19.13 47.51
N GLU A 687 26.21 20.12 47.45
CA GLU A 687 24.80 19.94 47.83
C GLU A 687 24.09 18.93 46.92
N ALA A 688 24.32 19.02 45.61
CA ALA A 688 23.73 18.09 44.64
C ALA A 688 24.18 16.63 44.87
N ILE A 689 25.42 16.43 45.30
CA ILE A 689 25.96 15.12 45.68
C ILE A 689 25.34 14.63 46.99
N ARG A 690 25.29 15.47 48.04
CA ARG A 690 24.66 15.13 49.34
C ARG A 690 23.19 14.75 49.17
N MET A 691 22.45 15.51 48.34
CA MET A 691 21.05 15.25 48.01
C MET A 691 20.85 14.09 47.03
N LYS A 692 21.92 13.42 46.59
CA LYS A 692 21.90 12.31 45.62
C LYS A 692 21.24 12.66 44.28
N LYS A 693 21.18 13.95 43.92
CA LYS A 693 20.64 14.42 42.64
C LYS A 693 21.58 14.15 41.46
N PHE A 694 22.88 13.97 41.73
CA PHE A 694 23.87 13.58 40.74
C PHE A 694 24.74 12.40 41.24
N PRO A 695 24.30 11.14 41.07
CA PRO A 695 24.88 9.95 41.71
C PRO A 695 26.19 9.44 41.04
N PHE A 696 26.97 10.35 40.46
CA PHE A 696 28.30 10.04 39.93
C PHE A 696 29.35 9.97 41.03
N TRP A 697 29.26 10.82 42.05
CA TRP A 697 30.05 10.71 43.29
C TRP A 697 29.22 10.08 44.40
N LYS A 698 29.88 9.32 45.26
CA LYS A 698 29.34 8.76 46.50
C LYS A 698 30.10 9.33 47.69
N LEU A 699 29.41 9.55 48.81
CA LEU A 699 30.08 9.88 50.07
C LEU A 699 30.72 8.62 50.66
N GLY A 700 32.02 8.68 50.91
CA GLY A 700 32.78 7.70 51.67
C GLY A 700 32.43 7.76 53.16
N LYS A 701 32.90 6.76 53.91
CA LYS A 701 32.69 6.68 55.37
C LYS A 701 33.41 7.80 56.14
N ASP A 702 34.41 8.39 55.52
CA ASP A 702 35.28 9.48 55.96
C ASP A 702 34.79 10.89 55.54
N GLY A 703 33.66 10.98 54.83
CA GLY A 703 33.13 12.24 54.33
C GLY A 703 33.69 12.68 52.96
N ASN A 704 34.67 11.96 52.40
CA ASN A 704 35.24 12.25 51.09
C ASN A 704 34.36 11.76 49.94
N THR A 705 34.41 12.42 48.77
CA THR A 705 33.64 12.00 47.58
C THR A 705 34.41 10.99 46.74
N ILE A 706 33.83 9.80 46.50
CA ILE A 706 34.40 8.70 45.71
C ILE A 706 33.64 8.56 44.39
N VAL A 707 34.35 8.42 43.27
CA VAL A 707 33.74 8.19 41.95
C VAL A 707 33.04 6.83 41.88
N ASN A 708 31.79 6.84 41.45
CA ASN A 708 31.00 5.64 41.23
C ASN A 708 31.37 5.00 39.87
N LYS A 709 32.34 4.07 39.88
CA LYS A 709 32.76 3.34 38.67
C LYS A 709 31.64 2.52 37.99
N ASN A 710 30.54 2.24 38.70
CA ASN A 710 29.36 1.57 38.13
C ASN A 710 28.38 2.53 37.45
N HIS A 711 28.63 3.84 37.48
CA HIS A 711 27.76 4.83 36.87
C HIS A 711 27.98 4.91 35.35
N LYS A 712 26.90 5.12 34.58
CA LYS A 712 26.92 5.17 33.10
C LYS A 712 27.94 6.18 32.51
N TYR A 713 28.18 7.29 33.20
CA TYR A 713 29.17 8.28 32.76
C TYR A 713 30.61 7.79 32.89
N TYR A 714 30.91 6.92 33.85
CA TYR A 714 32.24 6.33 33.96
C TYR A 714 32.55 5.44 32.75
N PHE A 715 31.58 4.62 32.34
CA PHE A 715 31.66 3.83 31.09
C PHE A 715 31.80 4.72 29.85
N GLN A 716 31.09 5.85 29.79
CA GLN A 716 31.24 6.80 28.69
C GLN A 716 32.66 7.37 28.63
N VAL A 717 33.20 7.84 29.75
CA VAL A 717 34.56 8.42 29.83
C VAL A 717 35.62 7.38 29.51
N GLN A 718 35.56 6.19 30.09
CA GLN A 718 36.51 5.10 29.76
C GLN A 718 36.43 4.72 28.28
N GLY A 719 35.23 4.71 27.69
CA GLY A 719 35.06 4.50 26.26
C GLY A 719 35.65 5.61 25.39
N GLN A 720 35.47 6.87 25.78
CA GLN A 720 36.11 8.00 25.10
C GLN A 720 37.63 7.88 25.15
N LEU A 721 38.23 7.66 26.33
CA LEU A 721 39.68 7.51 26.50
C LEU A 721 40.26 6.36 25.69
N HIS A 722 39.55 5.22 25.63
CA HIS A 722 39.98 4.08 24.82
C HIS A 722 39.89 4.36 23.32
N ILE A 723 38.83 5.02 22.84
CA ILE A 723 38.65 5.30 21.41
C ILE A 723 39.59 6.40 20.93
N THR A 724 39.79 7.45 21.72
CA THR A 724 40.68 8.57 21.39
C THR A 724 42.16 8.27 21.65
N GLN A 725 42.46 7.16 22.33
CA GLN A 725 43.81 6.80 22.81
C GLN A 725 44.45 7.87 23.70
N LYS A 726 43.64 8.55 24.52
CA LYS A 726 44.09 9.59 25.47
C LYS A 726 44.26 9.02 26.87
N ASN A 727 45.08 9.67 27.68
CA ASN A 727 45.53 9.15 28.97
C ASN A 727 44.58 9.52 30.12
N TYR A 728 43.95 10.69 30.08
CA TYR A 728 43.03 11.13 31.13
C TYR A 728 41.88 12.00 30.63
N CYS A 729 40.81 12.06 31.42
CA CYS A 729 39.66 12.93 31.20
C CYS A 729 39.47 13.82 32.43
N LEU A 730 39.26 15.13 32.22
CA LEU A 730 38.68 15.99 33.23
C LEU A 730 37.15 15.94 33.12
N PHE A 731 36.52 15.28 34.08
CA PHE A 731 35.07 15.19 34.18
C PHE A 731 34.54 16.37 35.01
N LEU A 732 33.76 17.23 34.37
CA LEU A 732 33.24 18.46 34.95
C LEU A 732 31.74 18.35 35.22
N MET A 733 31.32 18.60 36.46
CA MET A 733 29.95 18.96 36.78
C MET A 733 29.86 20.46 37.01
N TRP A 734 29.02 21.14 36.23
CA TRP A 734 28.82 22.59 36.31
C TRP A 734 27.37 22.93 36.68
N THR A 735 27.21 23.90 37.59
CA THR A 735 25.93 24.54 37.95
C THR A 735 26.12 26.05 38.01
N GLU A 736 25.02 26.81 38.08
CA GLU A 736 25.08 28.28 38.23
C GLU A 736 25.68 28.72 39.57
N LYS A 737 25.85 27.78 40.53
CA LYS A 737 26.41 28.02 41.86
C LYS A 737 27.84 27.53 42.03
N GLY A 738 28.44 26.87 41.04
CA GLY A 738 29.83 26.42 41.10
C GLY A 738 30.13 25.20 40.22
N GLN A 739 31.36 24.68 40.35
CA GLN A 739 31.83 23.52 39.58
C GLN A 739 32.58 22.49 40.44
N LYS A 740 32.52 21.22 40.02
CA LYS A 740 33.33 20.13 40.60
C LYS A 740 34.02 19.37 39.48
N ILE A 741 35.32 19.15 39.63
CA ILE A 741 36.19 18.52 38.63
C ILE A 741 36.76 17.24 39.21
N GLU A 742 36.77 16.19 38.40
CA GLU A 742 37.38 14.90 38.72
C GLU A 742 38.31 14.47 37.58
N LYS A 743 39.56 14.10 37.91
CA LYS A 743 40.49 13.56 36.92
C LYS A 743 40.36 12.04 36.85
N ILE A 744 39.91 11.53 35.71
CA ILE A 744 39.71 10.09 35.46
C ILE A 744 40.80 9.59 34.53
N ILE A 745 41.55 8.57 34.96
CA ILE A 745 42.64 7.96 34.18
C ILE A 745 42.09 6.80 33.33
N ARG A 746 42.67 6.59 32.16
CA ARG A 746 42.36 5.44 31.29
C ARG A 746 42.65 4.13 32.01
N ASP A 747 41.64 3.28 32.12
CA ASP A 747 41.68 1.99 32.82
C ASP A 747 41.48 0.84 31.82
N GLN A 748 42.59 0.30 31.34
CA GLN A 748 42.59 -0.75 30.32
C GLN A 748 41.99 -2.07 30.85
N LEU A 749 42.21 -2.40 32.12
CA LEU A 749 41.65 -3.60 32.75
C LEU A 749 40.12 -3.48 32.85
N PHE A 750 39.61 -2.29 33.21
CA PHE A 750 38.17 -2.04 33.23
C PHE A 750 37.54 -2.19 31.85
N TRP A 751 38.17 -1.68 30.79
CA TRP A 751 37.71 -1.84 29.42
C TRP A 751 37.56 -3.32 29.04
N GLN A 752 38.64 -4.09 29.19
CA GLN A 752 38.69 -5.51 28.81
C GLN A 752 37.69 -6.36 29.61
N GLN A 753 37.60 -6.13 30.93
CA GLN A 753 36.78 -6.97 31.80
C GLN A 753 35.30 -6.58 31.83
N LYS A 754 34.96 -5.29 31.62
CA LYS A 754 33.59 -4.78 31.85
C LYS A 754 32.90 -4.23 30.61
N MET A 755 33.62 -3.92 29.53
CA MET A 755 33.07 -3.20 28.38
C MET A 755 33.15 -3.97 27.07
N GLU A 756 34.35 -4.35 26.65
CA GLU A 756 34.67 -4.82 25.29
C GLU A 756 33.68 -5.87 24.75
N LYS A 757 33.61 -7.05 25.38
CA LYS A 757 32.72 -8.15 24.95
C LYS A 757 31.23 -7.77 24.95
N LYS A 758 30.80 -6.90 25.87
CA LYS A 758 29.40 -6.47 25.95
C LYS A 758 29.03 -5.50 24.83
N LEU A 759 29.94 -4.61 24.47
CA LEU A 759 29.77 -3.66 23.37
C LEU A 759 29.80 -4.37 22.01
N GLU A 760 30.73 -5.32 21.85
CA GLU A 760 30.82 -6.18 20.67
C GLU A 760 29.52 -6.96 20.45
N PHE A 761 29.09 -7.75 21.45
CA PHE A 761 27.84 -8.50 21.38
C PHE A 761 26.65 -7.59 21.03
N PHE A 762 26.53 -6.44 21.69
CA PHE A 762 25.42 -5.53 21.41
C PHE A 762 25.47 -4.99 19.98
N TYR A 763 26.66 -4.66 19.46
CA TYR A 763 26.77 -4.16 18.10
C TYR A 763 26.33 -5.23 17.09
N PHE A 764 26.95 -6.41 17.10
CA PHE A 764 26.74 -7.44 16.08
C PHE A 764 25.38 -8.12 16.19
N GLU A 765 24.89 -8.36 17.40
CA GLU A 765 23.67 -9.16 17.61
C GLU A 765 22.41 -8.30 17.77
N CYS A 766 22.54 -7.02 18.13
CA CYS A 766 21.39 -6.15 18.39
C CYS A 766 21.27 -5.00 17.39
N LEU A 767 22.36 -4.26 17.16
CA LEU A 767 22.32 -3.03 16.35
C LEU A 767 22.47 -3.32 14.85
N LEU A 768 23.45 -4.13 14.47
CA LEU A 768 23.80 -4.45 13.09
C LEU A 768 22.62 -5.07 12.31
N PRO A 769 21.82 -6.01 12.86
CA PRO A 769 20.69 -6.57 12.13
C PRO A 769 19.63 -5.53 11.76
N GLU A 770 19.42 -4.52 12.60
CA GLU A 770 18.48 -3.42 12.31
C GLU A 770 19.08 -2.39 11.35
N LEU A 771 20.41 -2.27 11.26
CA LEU A 771 21.09 -1.46 10.24
C LEU A 771 21.04 -2.11 8.85
N VAL A 772 21.17 -3.43 8.79
CA VAL A 772 21.20 -4.21 7.53
C VAL A 772 19.79 -4.45 6.98
N ASP A 773 18.86 -4.87 7.84
CA ASP A 773 17.48 -5.17 7.46
C ASP A 773 16.50 -4.55 8.46
N PRO A 774 16.18 -3.25 8.34
CA PRO A 774 15.43 -2.52 9.34
C PRO A 774 13.97 -3.00 9.43
N ARG A 775 13.55 -3.46 10.61
CA ARG A 775 12.17 -3.91 10.89
C ARG A 775 11.27 -2.78 11.36
N PHE A 776 11.79 -1.80 12.09
CA PHE A 776 10.98 -0.71 12.66
C PHE A 776 10.23 0.12 11.60
N PRO A 777 10.85 0.52 10.45
CA PRO A 777 10.15 1.22 9.37
C PRO A 777 9.12 0.34 8.63
N ARG A 778 9.24 -0.98 8.73
CA ARG A 778 8.30 -1.98 8.18
C ARG A 778 7.14 -2.30 9.13
N SER A 779 6.98 -1.53 10.23
CA SER A 779 5.99 -1.80 11.30
C SER A 779 6.16 -3.15 12.02
N MET A 780 7.35 -3.75 11.94
CA MET A 780 7.70 -4.99 12.64
C MET A 780 8.51 -4.70 13.91
N ASP A 781 8.45 -5.62 14.88
CA ASP A 781 9.27 -5.52 16.10
C ASP A 781 10.76 -5.72 15.80
N ILE A 782 11.60 -4.87 16.40
CA ILE A 782 13.05 -4.97 16.31
C ILE A 782 13.51 -6.31 16.92
N ARG A 783 14.49 -6.94 16.28
CA ARG A 783 15.01 -8.26 16.67
C ARG A 783 15.62 -8.22 18.08
N ASN A 784 15.30 -9.22 18.89
CA ASN A 784 16.10 -9.60 20.05
C ASN A 784 16.90 -10.86 19.68
N PRO A 785 18.22 -10.90 19.92
CA PRO A 785 19.02 -12.09 19.70
C PRO A 785 18.58 -13.26 20.61
N PRO A 786 18.80 -14.52 20.18
CA PRO A 786 18.38 -15.72 20.91
C PRO A 786 18.80 -15.75 22.38
N ALA A 787 20.05 -15.36 22.68
CA ALA A 787 20.57 -15.32 24.06
C ALA A 787 19.73 -14.45 25.01
N ILE A 788 19.20 -13.32 24.53
CA ILE A 788 18.33 -12.45 25.34
C ILE A 788 16.96 -13.09 25.54
N VAL A 789 16.40 -13.68 24.49
CA VAL A 789 15.10 -14.36 24.54
C VAL A 789 15.15 -15.54 25.50
N GLU A 790 16.25 -16.29 25.51
CA GLU A 790 16.49 -17.39 26.44
C GLU A 790 16.64 -16.91 27.89
N ALA A 791 17.43 -15.85 28.13
CA ALA A 791 17.55 -15.24 29.46
C ALA A 791 16.19 -14.72 29.99
N GLN A 792 15.33 -14.20 29.11
CA GLN A 792 13.96 -13.82 29.44
C GLN A 792 13.13 -15.03 29.86
N LYS A 793 13.17 -16.13 29.09
CA LYS A 793 12.49 -17.38 29.41
C LYS A 793 12.97 -17.97 30.75
N LYS A 794 14.28 -17.99 31.01
CA LYS A 794 14.86 -18.48 32.28
C LYS A 794 14.37 -17.65 33.47
N LYS A 795 14.32 -16.32 33.33
CA LYS A 795 13.80 -15.43 34.37
C LYS A 795 12.30 -15.62 34.64
N ILE A 796 11.50 -15.92 33.62
CA ILE A 796 10.08 -16.25 33.79
C ILE A 796 9.95 -17.59 34.52
N ARG A 797 10.73 -18.61 34.14
CA ARG A 797 10.76 -19.92 34.81
C ARG A 797 11.23 -19.88 36.27
N MET A 798 12.05 -18.90 36.66
CA MET A 798 12.46 -18.71 38.07
C MET A 798 11.46 -17.89 38.90
N ARG A 799 10.40 -17.35 38.27
CA ARG A 799 9.35 -16.54 38.93
C ARG A 799 8.02 -17.29 39.06
N LEU A 800 7.82 -18.32 38.26
CA LEU A 800 6.83 -19.38 38.44
C LEU A 800 7.43 -20.43 39.37
#